data_AF-A0A6N2DBF9-F1
#
_entry.id   AF-A0A6N2DBF9-F1
#
_cell.length_a   1.000
_cell.length_b   1.000
_cell.length_c   1.000
_cell.angle_alpha   90.00
_cell.angle_beta   90.00
_cell.angle_gamma   90.00
#
_symmetry.space_group_name_H-M   'P 1'
#
loop_
_entity.id
_entity.type
_entity.pdbx_description
1 polymer ?
#
loop_
_entity_poly.entity_id
_entity_poly.type
_entity_poly.pdbx_seq_one_letter_code
_entity_poly.pdbx_strand_id
1 'polypeptide(L)'
;MNTRNPIVVGLALSLAVMHLTACGDDTGGVGGIPSGGSGSGVPGTVSGPSSGSGGSGHGETDVNGSSTDDPDPTDVSGSGGEPSDTTDPRVTDDLEGTPCPLDGTMIRCYGGPPETRNVGMCRDGFRTCMDGLWGACEGDVLPRAEACNGRDDSCNGIVDDGVTNACGGCGPVPEEICGNGLDDNCSGIIDEGCDCDDRTNQPCYSGPPSTLGVGDCRGGLMDCIDGVWGPCIGEVLPTEETCDGRDNSCNGIIDDGVRNACGDCIGNEPEEVCDGTDTNCNGVIDDGLRVLPCDRCPDDIFAEEQCGDDGSGTGYDDNCSGIVDEGCLCGELAERPCYPGDPDKAGVGACSYGTMFCNPGGESWGPCQGFVLPAPFEVCDGQDTNCNGIVDDGCNCTEEICDGQDNNCSGFADDGLRCTDPDSPAFGRCFDELPSEERMQADMLDNPNSWIELCPSGNCCDGLDNNCDGLIDHGLLNACGNCDEWCYEETWDNPTRWAEGETSSLDPDFSEGLRLGEGRVETTDLWIANTGDGTVTRIDTENATVVGTYPTHGIQPSRTAVDVDGNVWVANRALDLQDGTRRQGSITRIGVDCPCTGNCATGANALPTNRPWTDAGSTSPNGDFDSGDRCIVGPIEIGPPGAWVRGLAIDLNGYIWAGTHSTSGNRHALYRIHPETFEVTRFDTPVRVYGLAVDQDGLMWIAAQNAGSQGGIGCFDTNTLQPCEVNGVPRAQFRSDGSFSNLEVSTFNGASSEIRGYGIAIDQLGNVWLGNWTAESMIRFDREAFLAGTPRADIYGREGVGDVGQSRGTAIDGEGYVYMVWSSGNRLSKFDPNTREWVWSASTCGAPAGVGIAGDGNIWVMCLNSSQAQQFDPDGVLLATLPTGPSPYSYSDLTGFQLFNVVAPRGTWRTTFDCGREACSFDEILWEATTPPGSVVSARIRTREEPTDDWSAWSSRVTESPGLVAGQTPRGRYAQVELQLEAGVDRLSPVVRRVDVRWQRP
;
A
#
# COMPACT_ATOMS: atom_id res chain seq x y z
N MET A 1 46.30 37.34 -36.24
CA MET A 1 46.13 38.79 -36.47
C MET A 1 45.20 39.34 -35.40
N ASN A 2 45.68 40.38 -34.70
CA ASN A 2 44.99 41.36 -33.84
C ASN A 2 44.03 40.85 -32.74
N THR A 3 44.39 40.80 -31.45
CA THR A 3 44.71 41.85 -30.44
C THR A 3 43.52 42.64 -29.86
N ARG A 4 43.32 42.40 -28.54
CA ARG A 4 43.16 43.36 -27.42
C ARG A 4 41.92 44.27 -27.36
N ASN A 5 41.18 44.19 -26.24
CA ASN A 5 41.25 45.23 -25.20
C ASN A 5 40.68 44.77 -23.83
N PRO A 6 41.19 45.30 -22.69
CA PRO A 6 40.84 44.90 -21.33
C PRO A 6 40.01 45.96 -20.58
N ILE A 7 39.35 45.58 -19.47
CA ILE A 7 38.96 46.52 -18.40
C ILE A 7 39.36 45.92 -17.05
N VAL A 8 40.16 46.72 -16.33
CA VAL A 8 40.64 46.52 -14.96
C VAL A 8 39.90 47.51 -14.06
N VAL A 9 39.27 47.03 -12.99
CA VAL A 9 39.04 47.71 -11.70
C VAL A 9 38.94 46.57 -10.68
N GLY A 10 39.76 46.40 -9.63
CA GLY A 10 40.57 47.36 -8.89
C GLY A 10 39.88 47.73 -7.58
N LEU A 11 39.78 46.80 -6.62
CA LEU A 11 39.49 47.13 -5.22
C LEU A 11 40.30 46.22 -4.29
N ALA A 12 41.34 46.85 -3.73
CA ALA A 12 42.14 46.33 -2.64
C ALA A 12 41.42 46.60 -1.32
N LEU A 13 41.39 45.61 -0.42
CA LEU A 13 41.42 45.85 1.01
C LEU A 13 42.52 44.96 1.61
N SER A 14 43.49 45.60 2.24
CA SER A 14 44.53 45.00 3.06
C SER A 14 44.33 45.42 4.52
N LEU A 15 44.96 44.66 5.41
CA LEU A 15 45.10 44.71 6.89
C LEU A 15 44.26 43.62 7.58
N ALA A 16 44.79 42.77 8.47
CA ALA A 16 45.97 42.94 9.32
C ALA A 16 46.73 41.62 9.60
N VAL A 17 47.98 41.82 10.01
CA VAL A 17 49.04 40.88 10.37
C VAL A 17 48.99 40.54 11.87
N MET A 18 49.28 39.29 12.24
CA MET A 18 50.14 38.84 13.37
C MET A 18 50.10 37.29 13.41
N HIS A 19 51.13 36.52 13.01
CA HIS A 19 52.46 36.22 13.60
C HIS A 19 52.47 35.58 15.00
N LEU A 20 52.71 34.25 15.01
CA LEU A 20 53.48 33.42 15.96
C LEU A 20 53.88 32.16 15.12
N THR A 21 55.10 31.95 14.60
CA THR A 21 56.39 31.55 15.23
C THR A 21 56.26 30.70 16.50
N ALA A 22 56.93 29.56 16.70
CA ALA A 22 57.89 28.78 15.92
C ALA A 22 58.21 27.45 16.65
N CYS A 23 58.94 26.56 15.96
CA CYS A 23 59.86 25.51 16.44
C CYS A 23 59.24 24.25 17.08
N GLY A 24 59.73 23.04 16.84
CA GLY A 24 60.91 22.52 16.12
C GLY A 24 60.81 20.98 16.22
N ASP A 25 61.14 20.23 15.18
CA ASP A 25 62.47 19.75 14.77
C ASP A 25 62.65 18.27 15.12
N ASP A 26 63.31 17.59 14.18
CA ASP A 26 64.09 16.36 14.30
C ASP A 26 63.37 15.01 14.37
N THR A 27 63.74 13.93 13.67
CA THR A 27 64.58 13.57 12.50
C THR A 27 64.86 12.06 12.67
N GLY A 28 64.94 11.29 11.57
CA GLY A 28 65.63 10.00 11.51
C GLY A 28 64.79 8.77 11.87
N GLY A 29 64.78 7.67 11.11
CA GLY A 29 65.76 7.25 10.12
C GLY A 29 65.38 5.94 9.43
N VAL A 30 66.20 5.64 8.43
CA VAL A 30 66.03 4.73 7.30
C VAL A 30 66.48 3.30 7.64
N GLY A 31 65.85 2.29 7.01
CA GLY A 31 66.63 1.24 6.32
C GLY A 31 66.24 -0.22 6.55
N GLY A 32 65.97 -0.92 5.44
CA GLY A 32 66.67 -2.17 5.11
C GLY A 32 65.82 -3.44 4.92
N ILE A 33 65.56 -3.80 3.65
CA ILE A 33 65.32 -5.18 3.19
C ILE A 33 66.67 -5.92 3.16
N PRO A 34 66.76 -7.26 3.41
CA PRO A 34 66.79 -8.22 2.31
C PRO A 34 66.19 -9.62 2.60
N SER A 35 66.12 -10.39 1.51
CA SER A 35 65.51 -11.68 1.22
C SER A 35 66.19 -12.96 1.74
N GLY A 36 65.39 -14.04 1.85
CA GLY A 36 65.71 -15.39 1.35
C GLY A 36 66.22 -16.47 2.34
N GLY A 37 65.66 -17.69 2.25
CA GLY A 37 66.39 -18.93 2.60
C GLY A 37 65.59 -20.04 3.29
N SER A 38 65.56 -21.21 2.65
CA SER A 38 64.88 -22.48 2.96
C SER A 38 65.61 -23.40 3.95
N GLY A 39 64.89 -24.39 4.53
CA GLY A 39 65.50 -25.52 5.27
C GLY A 39 64.51 -26.58 5.79
N SER A 40 64.56 -27.79 5.20
CA SER A 40 63.79 -29.01 5.50
C SER A 40 64.20 -29.75 6.79
N GLY A 41 63.29 -30.61 7.31
CA GLY A 41 63.62 -31.71 8.23
C GLY A 41 62.44 -32.61 8.65
N VAL A 42 62.24 -33.73 7.94
CA VAL A 42 61.35 -34.92 8.17
C VAL A 42 61.96 -35.78 9.34
N PRO A 43 61.38 -36.87 9.96
CA PRO A 43 60.33 -37.79 9.48
C PRO A 43 59.39 -38.49 10.52
N GLY A 44 58.45 -39.32 10.04
CA GLY A 44 57.94 -40.46 10.83
C GLY A 44 56.56 -41.01 10.43
N THR A 45 56.55 -42.05 9.60
CA THR A 45 55.39 -42.91 9.29
C THR A 45 55.11 -43.92 10.43
N VAL A 46 53.85 -44.41 10.54
CA VAL A 46 53.44 -45.84 10.58
C VAL A 46 51.96 -45.98 11.02
N SER A 47 51.29 -46.90 10.34
CA SER A 47 49.88 -47.27 10.32
C SER A 47 49.40 -48.17 11.48
N GLY A 48 48.10 -48.16 11.77
CA GLY A 48 47.35 -49.36 12.20
C GLY A 48 46.44 -49.25 13.45
N PRO A 49 45.38 -50.08 13.59
CA PRO A 49 44.03 -49.60 13.93
C PRO A 49 43.30 -50.32 15.09
N SER A 50 42.03 -49.94 15.30
CA SER A 50 40.86 -50.76 15.73
C SER A 50 40.45 -50.89 17.22
N SER A 51 39.18 -50.49 17.44
CA SER A 51 38.07 -51.11 18.21
C SER A 51 38.24 -51.57 19.66
N GLY A 52 37.27 -51.18 20.50
CA GLY A 52 36.96 -51.87 21.77
C GLY A 52 35.90 -51.17 22.61
N SER A 53 34.67 -51.66 22.53
CA SER A 53 33.45 -51.28 23.26
C SER A 53 33.43 -51.63 24.75
N GLY A 54 32.68 -50.84 25.55
CA GLY A 54 31.76 -51.37 26.58
C GLY A 54 31.96 -50.93 28.05
N GLY A 55 30.90 -50.38 28.64
CA GLY A 55 30.40 -50.79 29.97
C GLY A 55 30.63 -49.88 31.20
N SER A 56 29.62 -49.06 31.50
CA SER A 56 28.88 -48.87 32.78
C SER A 56 29.57 -48.98 34.17
N GLY A 57 29.35 -47.95 35.02
CA GLY A 57 28.69 -48.12 36.33
C GLY A 57 29.47 -47.90 37.66
N HIS A 58 29.17 -46.76 38.30
CA HIS A 58 29.00 -46.46 39.75
C HIS A 58 30.17 -46.31 40.76
N GLY A 59 29.98 -45.33 41.67
CA GLY A 59 30.64 -45.14 42.98
C GLY A 59 30.49 -43.68 43.47
N GLU A 60 29.40 -43.27 44.14
CA GLU A 60 29.05 -43.33 45.59
C GLU A 60 29.85 -42.43 46.56
N THR A 61 29.05 -41.65 47.33
CA THR A 61 29.10 -41.34 48.79
C THR A 61 29.59 -39.99 49.34
N ASP A 62 28.64 -39.37 50.06
CA ASP A 62 28.64 -38.23 50.98
C ASP A 62 29.27 -38.50 52.35
N VAL A 63 29.55 -37.43 53.13
CA VAL A 63 29.39 -37.37 54.61
C VAL A 63 29.06 -35.94 55.15
N ASN A 64 27.83 -35.78 55.65
CA ASN A 64 27.27 -35.12 56.88
C ASN A 64 27.81 -33.79 57.48
N GLY A 65 27.00 -32.91 58.10
CA GLY A 65 25.54 -32.92 58.40
C GLY A 65 25.03 -31.83 59.40
N SER A 66 23.69 -31.71 59.48
CA SER A 66 22.73 -31.27 60.56
C SER A 66 22.88 -29.87 61.24
N SER A 67 21.85 -29.09 61.65
CA SER A 67 20.40 -29.27 61.91
C SER A 67 19.66 -27.91 62.14
N THR A 68 18.37 -27.85 61.77
CA THR A 68 17.17 -27.19 62.40
C THR A 68 17.16 -25.71 62.88
N ASP A 69 16.23 -24.90 62.34
CA ASP A 69 15.13 -24.17 63.04
C ASP A 69 14.69 -22.89 62.28
N ASP A 70 13.39 -22.58 62.29
CA ASP A 70 12.73 -21.32 61.88
C ASP A 70 11.89 -20.87 63.11
N PRO A 71 11.84 -19.58 63.55
CA PRO A 71 11.10 -18.50 62.87
C PRO A 71 11.68 -17.05 62.98
N ASP A 72 11.16 -16.15 62.13
CA ASP A 72 11.15 -14.65 62.11
C ASP A 72 11.00 -13.96 63.51
N PRO A 73 11.27 -12.63 63.80
CA PRO A 73 11.41 -11.42 62.93
C PRO A 73 12.40 -10.27 63.36
N THR A 74 12.36 -9.16 62.61
CA THR A 74 12.70 -7.72 62.93
C THR A 74 14.06 -7.10 62.52
N ASP A 75 13.99 -6.29 61.44
CA ASP A 75 14.35 -4.86 61.28
C ASP A 75 15.71 -4.31 61.77
N VAL A 76 16.51 -3.73 60.83
CA VAL A 76 17.08 -2.36 60.89
C VAL A 76 17.56 -1.91 59.48
N SER A 77 16.78 -1.00 58.88
CA SER A 77 17.12 0.19 58.06
C SER A 77 18.19 0.20 56.94
N GLY A 78 17.75 0.55 55.71
CA GLY A 78 18.03 1.88 55.14
C GLY A 78 18.80 2.00 53.80
N SER A 79 18.12 2.59 52.80
CA SER A 79 18.55 3.22 51.53
C SER A 79 19.08 2.32 50.40
N GLY A 80 18.56 2.31 49.17
CA GLY A 80 17.45 3.00 48.50
C GLY A 80 17.46 2.61 47.02
N GLY A 81 16.28 2.44 46.42
CA GLY A 81 16.05 2.05 45.02
C GLY A 81 14.78 1.21 44.94
N GLU A 82 13.63 1.87 44.83
CA GLU A 82 12.34 1.20 44.63
C GLU A 82 12.15 0.71 43.18
N PRO A 83 11.30 -0.30 42.98
CA PRO A 83 11.14 -1.04 41.73
C PRO A 83 10.17 -0.33 40.78
N SER A 84 10.41 -0.48 39.48
CA SER A 84 9.43 -0.16 38.44
C SER A 84 8.20 -1.03 38.60
N ASP A 85 7.07 -0.40 38.90
CA ASP A 85 5.73 -0.97 38.82
C ASP A 85 5.35 -1.11 37.35
N THR A 86 5.44 -2.32 36.80
CA THR A 86 4.93 -2.68 35.48
C THR A 86 3.65 -3.48 35.68
N THR A 87 2.49 -2.88 35.43
CA THR A 87 1.26 -3.63 35.17
C THR A 87 0.51 -3.07 33.96
N ASP A 88 1.03 -3.36 32.77
CA ASP A 88 0.21 -3.65 31.59
C ASP A 88 -0.05 -5.18 31.55
N PRO A 89 -1.31 -5.65 31.51
CA PRO A 89 -1.62 -7.08 31.47
C PRO A 89 -1.46 -7.75 30.08
N ARG A 90 -0.76 -7.16 29.10
CA ARG A 90 -0.51 -7.82 27.79
C ARG A 90 0.95 -8.01 27.37
N VAL A 91 1.93 -7.48 28.11
CA VAL A 91 3.34 -7.76 27.83
C VAL A 91 3.88 -8.78 28.83
N THR A 92 3.87 -10.04 28.43
CA THR A 92 4.82 -11.03 28.96
C THR A 92 5.36 -11.82 27.78
N ASP A 93 6.56 -11.50 27.31
CA ASP A 93 7.25 -12.25 26.24
C ASP A 93 7.61 -13.70 26.65
N ASP A 94 7.31 -14.09 27.89
CA ASP A 94 7.54 -15.44 28.40
C ASP A 94 6.23 -16.14 28.83
N LEU A 95 5.32 -16.33 27.87
CA LEU A 95 4.13 -17.18 28.04
C LEU A 95 4.44 -18.69 28.06
N GLU A 96 5.71 -19.12 27.96
CA GLU A 96 6.05 -20.55 27.88
C GLU A 96 5.61 -21.27 29.16
N GLY A 97 4.76 -22.30 29.02
CA GLY A 97 4.21 -23.03 30.16
C GLY A 97 3.05 -22.33 30.89
N THR A 98 2.49 -21.25 30.34
CA THR A 98 1.27 -20.63 30.88
C THR A 98 0.00 -21.23 30.26
N PRO A 99 -1.16 -21.18 30.97
CA PRO A 99 -2.42 -21.75 30.47
C PRO A 99 -2.90 -21.06 29.19
N CYS A 100 -3.30 -21.84 28.20
CA CYS A 100 -3.85 -21.35 26.93
C CYS A 100 -5.30 -21.82 26.70
N PRO A 101 -6.10 -21.04 25.96
CA PRO A 101 -7.55 -21.24 25.90
C PRO A 101 -7.99 -22.51 25.16
N LEU A 102 -7.29 -22.92 24.09
CA LEU A 102 -7.64 -24.07 23.24
C LEU A 102 -6.39 -24.71 22.59
N ASP A 103 -6.28 -26.03 22.66
CA ASP A 103 -5.20 -26.78 21.99
C ASP A 103 -5.21 -26.54 20.47
N GLY A 104 -4.03 -26.28 19.92
CA GLY A 104 -3.83 -25.95 18.50
C GLY A 104 -3.96 -24.46 18.16
N THR A 105 -4.30 -23.58 19.12
CA THR A 105 -4.17 -22.13 18.90
C THR A 105 -2.70 -21.76 18.73
N MET A 106 -2.40 -20.88 17.77
CA MET A 106 -1.07 -20.33 17.54
C MET A 106 -1.09 -18.82 17.81
N ILE A 107 -0.05 -18.31 18.47
CA ILE A 107 0.19 -16.87 18.62
C ILE A 107 1.61 -16.54 18.17
N ARG A 108 1.81 -15.30 17.72
CA ARG A 108 3.14 -14.75 17.46
C ARG A 108 3.91 -14.59 18.76
N CYS A 109 5.22 -14.73 18.69
CA CYS A 109 6.11 -14.54 19.82
C CYS A 109 7.50 -14.15 19.33
N TYR A 110 8.31 -13.60 20.25
CA TYR A 110 9.68 -13.25 19.98
C TYR A 110 10.52 -13.49 21.24
N GLY A 111 11.59 -14.28 21.14
CA GLY A 111 12.44 -14.61 22.29
C GLY A 111 13.62 -13.66 22.53
N GLY A 112 13.72 -12.56 21.78
CA GLY A 112 14.81 -11.58 21.84
C GLY A 112 14.41 -10.29 22.58
N PRO A 113 15.35 -9.34 22.75
CA PRO A 113 15.05 -8.03 23.30
C PRO A 113 13.95 -7.31 22.49
N PRO A 114 12.92 -6.68 23.11
CA PRO A 114 11.82 -6.06 22.38
C PRO A 114 12.27 -5.05 21.30
N GLU A 115 13.35 -4.33 21.57
CA GLU A 115 13.94 -3.33 20.66
C GLU A 115 14.54 -3.92 19.38
N THR A 116 14.81 -5.23 19.34
CA THR A 116 15.36 -5.90 18.15
C THR A 116 14.29 -6.62 17.32
N ARG A 117 13.03 -6.57 17.77
CA ARG A 117 11.92 -7.29 17.13
C ARG A 117 11.58 -6.65 15.78
N ASN A 118 11.57 -7.47 14.73
CA ASN A 118 11.35 -7.04 13.35
C ASN A 118 12.36 -5.99 12.84
N VAL A 119 13.53 -5.90 13.48
CA VAL A 119 14.66 -5.07 13.01
C VAL A 119 15.68 -5.98 12.33
N GLY A 120 16.17 -5.59 11.16
CA GLY A 120 17.16 -6.36 10.41
C GLY A 120 16.67 -7.77 10.04
N MET A 121 17.47 -8.79 10.34
CA MET A 121 17.08 -10.19 10.09
C MET A 121 16.14 -10.79 11.14
N CYS A 122 15.94 -10.09 12.27
CA CYS A 122 15.16 -10.58 13.38
C CYS A 122 13.68 -10.57 13.06
N ARG A 123 12.98 -11.64 13.46
CA ARG A 123 11.54 -11.78 13.23
C ARG A 123 10.88 -12.68 14.24
N ASP A 124 9.57 -12.49 14.35
CA ASP A 124 8.70 -13.31 15.17
C ASP A 124 8.70 -14.79 14.75
N GLY A 125 8.61 -15.65 15.76
CA GLY A 125 8.22 -17.04 15.62
C GLY A 125 6.76 -17.25 16.00
N PHE A 126 6.38 -18.51 16.11
CA PHE A 126 5.05 -18.92 16.57
C PHE A 126 5.17 -19.90 17.73
N ARG A 127 4.35 -19.70 18.75
CA ARG A 127 4.14 -20.71 19.81
C ARG A 127 2.76 -21.30 19.69
N THR A 128 2.68 -22.62 19.83
CA THR A 128 1.44 -23.39 19.71
C THR A 128 0.98 -23.85 21.09
N CYS A 129 -0.31 -23.72 21.36
CA CYS A 129 -0.95 -24.28 22.55
C CYS A 129 -1.03 -25.81 22.42
N MET A 130 -0.40 -26.55 23.34
CA MET A 130 -0.47 -28.00 23.43
C MET A 130 -0.75 -28.44 24.87
N ASP A 131 -1.74 -29.33 25.04
CA ASP A 131 -2.18 -29.84 26.34
C ASP A 131 -2.57 -28.73 27.34
N GLY A 132 -3.16 -27.64 26.85
CA GLY A 132 -3.61 -26.49 27.62
C GLY A 132 -2.49 -25.55 28.08
N LEU A 133 -1.26 -25.71 27.56
CA LEU A 133 -0.12 -24.84 27.83
C LEU A 133 0.50 -24.29 26.54
N TRP A 134 0.98 -23.05 26.58
CA TRP A 134 1.76 -22.49 25.48
C TRP A 134 3.14 -23.15 25.40
N GLY A 135 3.51 -23.62 24.20
CA GLY A 135 4.85 -24.12 23.89
C GLY A 135 5.89 -23.00 23.77
N ALA A 136 7.13 -23.40 23.47
CA ALA A 136 8.22 -22.48 23.17
C ALA A 136 7.95 -21.68 21.88
N CYS A 137 8.62 -20.54 21.73
CA CYS A 137 8.61 -19.81 20.48
C CYS A 137 9.43 -20.57 19.42
N GLU A 138 8.76 -21.07 18.37
CA GLU A 138 9.42 -21.78 17.29
C GLU A 138 9.48 -20.91 16.03
N GLY A 139 10.66 -20.81 15.43
CA GLY A 139 10.86 -20.13 14.14
C GLY A 139 11.18 -18.64 14.24
N ASP A 140 11.38 -18.11 15.45
CA ASP A 140 11.91 -16.77 15.64
C ASP A 140 13.37 -16.67 15.17
N VAL A 141 13.78 -15.47 14.81
CA VAL A 141 15.17 -15.15 14.49
C VAL A 141 15.64 -14.09 15.46
N LEU A 142 16.60 -14.47 16.29
CA LEU A 142 17.15 -13.66 17.36
C LEU A 142 18.42 -12.91 16.94
N PRO A 143 18.76 -11.79 17.60
CA PRO A 143 19.98 -11.05 17.35
C PRO A 143 21.23 -11.91 17.52
N ARG A 144 22.22 -11.68 16.68
CA ARG A 144 23.52 -12.37 16.71
C ARG A 144 24.65 -11.38 16.55
N ALA A 145 25.87 -11.84 16.76
CA ALA A 145 27.04 -11.02 16.52
C ALA A 145 27.16 -10.68 15.03
N GLU A 146 27.44 -9.42 14.74
CA GLU A 146 27.60 -8.91 13.38
C GLU A 146 28.59 -9.72 12.57
N ALA A 147 28.16 -10.13 11.39
CA ALA A 147 28.99 -10.77 10.39
C ALA A 147 28.84 -9.99 9.09
N CYS A 148 29.96 -9.60 8.49
CA CYS A 148 29.95 -8.79 7.28
C CYS A 148 29.35 -9.57 6.08
N ASN A 149 28.03 -9.48 5.92
CA ASN A 149 27.22 -10.31 5.04
C ASN A 149 26.07 -9.53 4.37
N GLY A 150 26.01 -8.21 4.57
CA GLY A 150 24.98 -7.34 4.02
C GLY A 150 23.63 -7.46 4.73
N ARG A 151 23.61 -7.97 5.96
CA ARG A 151 22.42 -8.04 6.82
C ARG A 151 22.75 -7.43 8.16
N ASP A 152 21.73 -6.85 8.77
CA ASP A 152 21.78 -6.46 10.18
C ASP A 152 21.54 -7.72 11.03
N ASP A 153 22.63 -8.41 11.39
CA ASP A 153 22.61 -9.66 12.16
C ASP A 153 22.31 -9.41 13.64
N SER A 154 22.68 -8.25 14.15
CA SER A 154 22.48 -7.80 15.53
C SER A 154 21.15 -7.10 15.75
N CYS A 155 20.40 -6.88 14.67
CA CYS A 155 19.04 -6.35 14.67
C CYS A 155 18.97 -5.00 15.40
N ASN A 156 19.98 -4.16 15.18
CA ASN A 156 20.12 -2.85 15.80
C ASN A 156 19.83 -1.69 14.82
N GLY A 157 19.42 -2.01 13.60
CA GLY A 157 19.13 -1.07 12.53
C GLY A 157 20.33 -0.72 11.66
N ILE A 158 21.53 -1.23 11.96
CA ILE A 158 22.76 -0.90 11.23
C ILE A 158 23.34 -2.16 10.59
N VAL A 159 23.31 -2.19 9.26
CA VAL A 159 23.88 -3.30 8.49
C VAL A 159 25.40 -3.34 8.65
N ASP A 160 25.93 -4.51 9.01
CA ASP A 160 27.37 -4.80 9.11
C ASP A 160 28.14 -3.84 10.06
N ASP A 161 27.53 -3.42 11.18
CA ASP A 161 28.17 -2.49 12.13
C ASP A 161 29.46 -3.08 12.74
N GLY A 162 30.50 -2.25 12.77
CA GLY A 162 31.80 -2.58 13.34
C GLY A 162 32.61 -3.64 12.56
N VAL A 163 32.13 -4.11 11.40
CA VAL A 163 32.81 -5.14 10.59
C VAL A 163 33.18 -4.69 9.16
N THR A 164 32.86 -3.45 8.79
CA THR A 164 33.19 -2.83 7.49
C THR A 164 34.57 -2.16 7.45
N ASN A 165 35.10 -1.94 6.24
CA ASN A 165 36.35 -1.23 5.97
C ASN A 165 36.13 0.28 5.74
N ALA A 166 37.19 1.02 5.39
CA ALA A 166 37.10 2.48 5.19
C ALA A 166 36.17 2.91 4.05
N CYS A 167 35.79 2.00 3.14
CA CYS A 167 34.80 2.21 2.09
C CYS A 167 33.37 1.79 2.50
N GLY A 168 33.15 1.37 3.75
CA GLY A 168 31.86 0.85 4.21
C GLY A 168 31.55 -0.57 3.69
N GLY A 169 32.51 -1.26 3.07
CA GLY A 169 32.34 -2.61 2.55
C GLY A 169 33.08 -3.69 3.36
N CYS A 170 32.76 -4.95 3.11
CA CYS A 170 33.43 -6.09 3.75
C CYS A 170 34.81 -6.38 3.16
N GLY A 171 35.82 -6.60 4.02
CA GLY A 171 37.16 -7.03 3.60
C GLY A 171 38.19 -5.90 3.46
N PRO A 172 39.36 -6.11 2.83
CA PRO A 172 40.34 -5.03 2.62
C PRO A 172 39.80 -3.96 1.66
N VAL A 173 40.23 -2.71 1.82
CA VAL A 173 39.92 -1.64 0.86
C VAL A 173 40.46 -2.00 -0.54
N PRO A 174 39.72 -1.71 -1.62
CA PRO A 174 40.17 -1.94 -3.00
C PRO A 174 41.44 -1.15 -3.36
N GLU A 175 42.13 -1.55 -4.44
CA GLU A 175 43.20 -0.75 -5.05
C GLU A 175 42.60 0.28 -6.03
N GLU A 176 43.23 1.44 -6.18
CA GLU A 176 42.76 2.55 -7.04
C GLU A 176 42.70 2.20 -8.54
N ILE A 177 41.60 2.54 -9.21
CA ILE A 177 41.38 2.32 -10.64
C ILE A 177 41.43 3.64 -11.41
N CYS A 178 42.61 3.96 -11.95
CA CYS A 178 42.82 5.21 -12.69
C CYS A 178 41.80 5.49 -13.83
N GLY A 179 41.23 6.69 -13.80
CA GLY A 179 40.45 7.32 -14.86
C GLY A 179 38.97 6.96 -14.85
N ASN A 180 38.45 6.42 -13.75
CA ASN A 180 37.02 6.16 -13.57
C ASN A 180 36.29 7.32 -12.86
N GLY A 181 37.03 8.30 -12.31
CA GLY A 181 36.45 9.45 -11.61
C GLY A 181 35.82 9.10 -10.26
N LEU A 182 36.23 7.99 -9.63
CA LEU A 182 35.78 7.56 -8.32
C LEU A 182 36.99 7.43 -7.39
N ASP A 183 36.76 7.57 -6.08
CA ASP A 183 37.73 7.22 -5.05
C ASP A 183 37.55 5.74 -4.68
N ASP A 184 38.20 4.83 -5.42
CA ASP A 184 37.96 3.39 -5.31
C ASP A 184 38.46 2.80 -3.99
N ASN A 185 39.45 3.45 -3.38
CA ASN A 185 40.04 3.03 -2.12
C ASN A 185 39.60 3.88 -0.92
N CYS A 186 38.73 4.87 -1.16
CA CYS A 186 38.12 5.73 -0.17
C CYS A 186 39.15 6.50 0.68
N SER A 187 40.24 6.96 0.05
CA SER A 187 41.29 7.76 0.69
C SER A 187 40.92 9.24 0.89
N GLY A 188 39.82 9.67 0.28
CA GLY A 188 39.40 11.07 0.14
C GLY A 188 40.09 11.78 -1.03
N ILE A 189 40.80 11.05 -1.90
CA ILE A 189 41.47 11.59 -3.09
C ILE A 189 41.08 10.71 -4.26
N ILE A 190 40.56 11.33 -5.31
CA ILE A 190 40.08 10.62 -6.51
C ILE A 190 41.24 10.41 -7.46
N ASP A 191 41.38 9.18 -7.98
CA ASP A 191 42.41 8.80 -8.96
C ASP A 191 43.85 9.09 -8.48
N GLU A 192 44.17 8.82 -7.20
CA GLU A 192 45.48 9.18 -6.66
C GLU A 192 46.63 8.29 -7.17
N GLY A 193 47.77 8.91 -7.48
CA GLY A 193 48.91 8.19 -8.06
C GLY A 193 48.78 7.91 -9.56
N CYS A 194 47.72 8.41 -10.21
CA CYS A 194 47.50 8.31 -11.65
C CYS A 194 48.02 9.55 -12.39
N ASP A 195 48.69 9.35 -13.54
CA ASP A 195 49.11 10.45 -14.42
C ASP A 195 47.89 11.01 -15.17
N CYS A 196 47.65 12.33 -15.10
CA CYS A 196 46.61 13.01 -15.89
C CYS A 196 47.20 13.82 -17.05
N ASP A 197 46.64 13.64 -18.26
CA ASP A 197 47.01 14.39 -19.47
C ASP A 197 45.99 15.53 -19.70
N ASP A 198 46.38 16.80 -19.49
CA ASP A 198 45.77 18.10 -19.92
C ASP A 198 44.22 18.21 -20.05
N ARG A 199 43.45 17.31 -19.42
CA ARG A 199 41.99 17.25 -19.46
C ARG A 199 41.43 18.16 -18.38
N THR A 200 40.63 19.14 -18.82
CA THR A 200 39.79 19.98 -17.96
C THR A 200 38.36 19.43 -17.94
N ASN A 201 37.74 19.34 -16.76
CA ASN A 201 36.38 18.81 -16.50
C ASN A 201 36.20 17.28 -16.62
N GLN A 202 36.90 16.47 -15.80
CA GLN A 202 36.50 15.07 -15.58
C GLN A 202 35.40 14.99 -14.50
N PRO A 203 34.36 14.14 -14.68
CA PRO A 203 33.45 13.77 -13.59
C PRO A 203 34.25 13.18 -12.43
N CYS A 204 33.84 13.50 -11.21
CA CYS A 204 34.50 13.04 -10.00
C CYS A 204 33.47 12.85 -8.88
N TYR A 205 33.73 11.92 -7.95
CA TYR A 205 32.99 11.79 -6.70
C TYR A 205 33.88 11.15 -5.64
N SER A 206 34.05 11.82 -4.49
CA SER A 206 34.92 11.36 -3.39
C SER A 206 34.16 10.63 -2.27
N GLY A 207 32.84 10.49 -2.38
CA GLY A 207 32.04 9.70 -1.45
C GLY A 207 32.11 8.20 -1.78
N PRO A 208 31.58 7.33 -0.90
CA PRO A 208 31.46 5.90 -1.19
C PRO A 208 30.79 5.69 -2.56
N PRO A 209 31.34 4.89 -3.48
CA PRO A 209 30.79 4.77 -4.84
C PRO A 209 29.30 4.38 -4.91
N SER A 210 28.79 3.67 -3.89
CA SER A 210 27.38 3.27 -3.77
C SER A 210 26.41 4.43 -3.46
N THR A 211 26.89 5.57 -2.96
CA THR A 211 26.03 6.73 -2.64
C THR A 211 25.94 7.72 -3.80
N LEU A 212 26.69 7.52 -4.89
CA LEU A 212 26.70 8.42 -6.03
C LEU A 212 25.34 8.42 -6.75
N GLY A 213 24.61 9.53 -6.66
CA GLY A 213 23.30 9.69 -7.28
C GLY A 213 22.13 9.13 -6.47
N VAL A 214 22.38 8.79 -5.19
CA VAL A 214 21.36 8.39 -4.21
C VAL A 214 21.08 9.59 -3.31
N GLY A 215 19.81 9.87 -3.02
CA GLY A 215 19.42 11.01 -2.19
C GLY A 215 19.92 12.36 -2.72
N ASP A 216 20.45 13.19 -1.82
CA ASP A 216 21.03 14.49 -2.17
C ASP A 216 22.44 14.40 -2.78
N CYS A 217 23.06 13.21 -2.73
CA CYS A 217 24.44 13.00 -3.17
C CYS A 217 24.61 13.03 -4.69
N ARG A 218 25.65 13.72 -5.13
CA ARG A 218 25.98 13.84 -6.55
C ARG A 218 27.47 14.09 -6.78
N GLY A 219 27.96 13.67 -7.95
CA GLY A 219 29.31 13.92 -8.43
C GLY A 219 29.55 15.39 -8.82
N GLY A 220 30.82 15.79 -8.78
CA GLY A 220 31.32 17.08 -9.24
C GLY A 220 32.20 16.97 -10.48
N LEU A 221 33.00 18.02 -10.73
CA LEU A 221 34.01 18.07 -11.78
C LEU A 221 35.39 18.42 -11.21
N MET A 222 36.44 17.75 -11.69
CA MET A 222 37.82 18.02 -11.33
C MET A 222 38.68 18.37 -12.56
N ASP A 223 39.72 19.18 -12.32
CA ASP A 223 40.69 19.62 -13.32
C ASP A 223 42.07 19.02 -13.06
N CYS A 224 42.80 18.68 -14.12
CA CYS A 224 44.21 18.31 -14.01
C CYS A 224 45.08 19.58 -13.84
N ILE A 225 45.81 19.70 -12.72
CA ILE A 225 46.69 20.83 -12.41
C ILE A 225 48.11 20.30 -12.20
N ASP A 226 49.04 20.68 -13.07
CA ASP A 226 50.46 20.28 -13.00
C ASP A 226 50.71 18.75 -12.95
N GLY A 227 49.86 17.97 -13.64
CA GLY A 227 49.95 16.51 -13.71
C GLY A 227 49.34 15.77 -12.53
N VAL A 228 48.60 16.47 -11.67
CA VAL A 228 47.85 15.90 -10.53
C VAL A 228 46.39 16.35 -10.63
N TRP A 229 45.45 15.48 -10.30
CA TRP A 229 44.04 15.86 -10.21
C TRP A 229 43.80 16.87 -9.08
N GLY A 230 43.07 17.94 -9.40
CA GLY A 230 42.60 18.93 -8.44
C GLY A 230 41.37 18.44 -7.66
N PRO A 231 40.85 19.26 -6.73
CA PRO A 231 39.69 18.91 -5.93
C PRO A 231 38.44 18.73 -6.80
N CYS A 232 37.52 17.88 -6.35
CA CYS A 232 36.23 17.67 -7.00
C CYS A 232 35.26 18.81 -6.67
N ILE A 233 34.98 19.66 -7.66
CA ILE A 233 34.16 20.85 -7.47
C ILE A 233 32.70 20.55 -7.81
N GLY A 234 31.81 20.83 -6.85
CA GLY A 234 30.36 20.72 -7.03
C GLY A 234 29.75 19.38 -6.61
N GLU A 235 30.56 18.47 -6.04
CA GLU A 235 30.05 17.26 -5.41
C GLU A 235 29.25 17.56 -4.15
N VAL A 236 28.34 16.65 -3.81
CA VAL A 236 27.61 16.60 -2.54
C VAL A 236 27.81 15.20 -1.96
N LEU A 237 28.43 15.14 -0.79
CA LEU A 237 28.81 13.91 -0.11
C LEU A 237 27.75 13.52 0.93
N PRO A 238 27.70 12.24 1.33
CA PRO A 238 26.86 11.80 2.44
C PRO A 238 27.20 12.57 3.72
N THR A 239 26.18 13.00 4.44
CA THR A 239 26.27 13.65 5.74
C THR A 239 25.36 12.95 6.74
N GLU A 240 25.54 13.24 8.04
CA GLU A 240 24.58 12.75 9.04
C GLU A 240 23.17 13.20 8.69
N GLU A 241 22.20 12.30 8.91
CA GLU A 241 20.80 12.61 8.66
C GLU A 241 20.35 13.78 9.51
N THR A 242 19.65 14.70 8.85
CA THR A 242 18.93 15.78 9.50
C THR A 242 17.51 15.72 9.02
N CYS A 243 16.54 15.93 9.91
CA CYS A 243 15.17 15.87 9.47
C CYS A 243 14.77 17.11 8.68
N ASP A 244 14.97 17.05 7.38
CA ASP A 244 14.66 18.10 6.43
C ASP A 244 13.88 17.57 5.21
N GLY A 245 13.42 16.32 5.27
CA GLY A 245 12.66 15.65 4.22
C GLY A 245 13.55 15.25 3.05
N ARG A 246 14.84 15.09 3.28
CA ARG A 246 15.84 14.68 2.27
C ARG A 246 16.63 13.51 2.82
N ASP A 247 17.25 12.79 1.91
CA ASP A 247 18.19 11.71 2.23
C ASP A 247 19.59 12.32 2.24
N ASN A 248 20.02 12.81 3.41
CA ASN A 248 21.30 13.50 3.57
C ASN A 248 22.47 12.51 3.67
N SER A 249 22.22 11.29 4.11
CA SER A 249 23.19 10.19 4.23
C SER A 249 23.30 9.35 2.96
N CYS A 250 22.44 9.60 1.99
CA CYS A 250 22.44 9.03 0.65
C CYS A 250 22.39 7.50 0.66
N ASN A 251 21.62 6.95 1.61
CA ASN A 251 21.40 5.52 1.78
C ASN A 251 20.09 5.04 1.12
N GLY A 252 19.31 5.96 0.53
CA GLY A 252 18.04 5.71 -0.13
C GLY A 252 16.82 5.85 0.78
N ILE A 253 17.00 6.25 2.04
CA ILE A 253 15.95 6.40 3.05
C ILE A 253 15.95 7.85 3.54
N ILE A 254 14.80 8.52 3.45
CA ILE A 254 14.64 9.92 3.85
C ILE A 254 14.52 10.02 5.38
N ASP A 255 15.33 10.88 6.01
CA ASP A 255 15.34 11.18 7.44
C ASP A 255 15.49 9.92 8.34
N ASP A 256 16.34 8.97 7.96
CA ASP A 256 16.57 7.74 8.71
C ASP A 256 17.26 7.97 10.07
N GLY A 257 16.82 7.25 11.10
CA GLY A 257 17.37 7.34 12.45
C GLY A 257 17.10 8.66 13.21
N VAL A 258 16.32 9.60 12.64
CA VAL A 258 15.99 10.89 13.28
C VAL A 258 14.49 11.09 13.56
N ARG A 259 13.66 10.09 13.28
CA ARG A 259 12.20 10.06 13.55
C ARG A 259 11.86 9.24 14.81
N ASN A 260 10.83 9.64 15.58
CA ASN A 260 10.31 8.91 16.75
C ASN A 260 9.22 7.87 16.36
N ALA A 261 8.60 7.18 17.34
CA ALA A 261 7.54 6.18 17.10
C ALA A 261 6.29 6.75 16.40
N CYS A 262 6.06 8.05 16.50
CA CYS A 262 5.01 8.78 15.78
C CYS A 262 5.45 9.22 14.36
N GLY A 263 6.68 8.92 13.94
CA GLY A 263 7.25 9.33 12.65
C GLY A 263 7.76 10.78 12.60
N ASP A 264 7.79 11.48 13.74
CA ASP A 264 8.13 12.89 13.83
C ASP A 264 9.60 13.13 14.14
N CYS A 265 10.10 14.28 13.67
CA CYS A 265 11.49 14.63 13.79
C CYS A 265 11.80 15.50 15.00
N ILE A 266 12.44 14.86 15.98
CA ILE A 266 12.90 15.35 17.28
C ILE A 266 11.79 15.56 18.33
N GLY A 267 11.84 14.69 19.34
CA GLY A 267 11.20 14.83 20.65
C GLY A 267 11.25 13.48 21.39
N ASN A 268 11.32 13.50 22.72
CA ASN A 268 10.82 12.34 23.48
C ASN A 268 9.38 12.08 23.03
N GLU A 269 8.91 10.82 23.07
CA GLU A 269 7.49 10.53 22.91
C GLU A 269 6.69 11.50 23.79
N PRO A 270 5.64 12.17 23.25
CA PRO A 270 4.81 13.05 24.04
C PRO A 270 4.29 12.32 25.28
N GLU A 271 4.22 12.98 26.44
CA GLU A 271 3.52 12.37 27.58
C GLU A 271 2.03 12.21 27.22
N GLU A 272 1.45 11.08 27.61
CA GLU A 272 0.03 10.79 27.40
C GLU A 272 -0.83 11.87 28.07
N VAL A 273 -1.80 12.39 27.32
CA VAL A 273 -2.67 13.49 27.71
C VAL A 273 -4.11 13.08 27.47
N CYS A 274 -4.94 13.37 28.48
CA CYS A 274 -6.33 12.96 28.61
C CYS A 274 -7.24 13.69 27.59
N ASP A 275 -7.13 13.35 26.31
CA ASP A 275 -7.81 14.03 25.21
C ASP A 275 -8.53 13.08 24.23
N GLY A 276 -8.52 11.77 24.50
CA GLY A 276 -9.17 10.77 23.65
C GLY A 276 -8.35 10.35 22.44
N THR A 277 -7.07 10.74 22.39
CA THR A 277 -6.13 10.33 21.34
C THR A 277 -4.89 9.69 21.95
N ASP A 278 -4.38 8.65 21.27
CA ASP A 278 -3.13 7.98 21.62
C ASP A 278 -1.95 8.91 21.31
N THR A 279 -1.68 9.82 22.24
CA THR A 279 -0.79 10.97 22.02
C THR A 279 0.68 10.57 22.07
N ASN A 280 1.00 9.42 22.69
CA ASN A 280 2.35 8.88 22.73
C ASN A 280 2.60 7.78 21.67
N CYS A 281 1.58 7.46 20.86
CA CYS A 281 1.63 6.51 19.73
C CYS A 281 2.04 5.09 20.15
N ASN A 282 1.73 4.68 21.39
CA ASN A 282 2.07 3.34 21.88
C ASN A 282 1.03 2.26 21.50
N GLY A 283 -0.07 2.66 20.84
CA GLY A 283 -1.15 1.81 20.39
C GLY A 283 -2.32 1.71 21.36
N VAL A 284 -2.39 2.54 22.41
CA VAL A 284 -3.43 2.53 23.43
C VAL A 284 -3.86 3.97 23.77
N ILE A 285 -5.16 4.27 23.63
CA ILE A 285 -5.72 5.61 23.92
C ILE A 285 -5.87 5.85 25.43
N ASP A 286 -5.38 6.99 25.92
CA ASP A 286 -5.47 7.53 27.29
C ASP A 286 -4.93 6.55 28.37
N ASP A 287 -3.86 5.82 28.05
CA ASP A 287 -3.34 4.76 28.90
C ASP A 287 -2.48 5.30 30.07
N GLY A 288 -2.65 4.70 31.25
CA GLY A 288 -1.98 5.15 32.48
C GLY A 288 -2.71 6.24 33.29
N LEU A 289 -3.87 6.73 32.85
CA LEU A 289 -4.66 7.74 33.57
C LEU A 289 -5.82 7.09 34.39
N ARG A 290 -5.80 7.22 35.72
CA ARG A 290 -6.86 6.70 36.61
C ARG A 290 -8.11 7.59 36.58
N VAL A 291 -9.22 7.08 36.03
CA VAL A 291 -10.54 7.75 36.10
C VAL A 291 -11.08 7.70 37.55
N LEU A 292 -11.31 8.88 38.15
CA LEU A 292 -11.78 9.10 39.53
C LEU A 292 -13.18 9.77 39.58
N PRO A 293 -13.87 9.84 40.75
CA PRO A 293 -15.32 10.08 40.90
C PRO A 293 -15.92 11.39 40.36
N CYS A 294 -15.10 12.36 39.94
CA CYS A 294 -15.55 13.67 39.45
C CYS A 294 -15.65 13.80 37.92
N ASP A 295 -15.34 12.76 37.15
CA ASP A 295 -15.15 12.85 35.69
C ASP A 295 -14.09 13.91 35.28
N ARG A 296 -13.03 14.05 36.07
CA ARG A 296 -11.87 14.94 35.80
C ARG A 296 -10.54 14.19 35.87
N CYS A 297 -9.57 14.57 35.04
CA CYS A 297 -8.28 13.88 34.89
C CYS A 297 -7.33 14.12 36.11
N PRO A 298 -6.30 13.28 36.31
CA PRO A 298 -5.58 13.12 37.58
C PRO A 298 -4.77 14.31 38.13
N ASP A 299 -4.52 15.37 37.37
CA ASP A 299 -3.67 16.48 37.80
C ASP A 299 -4.26 17.29 38.98
N ASP A 300 -5.56 17.14 39.27
CA ASP A 300 -6.24 17.78 40.40
C ASP A 300 -6.23 16.93 41.71
N ILE A 301 -5.75 15.69 41.69
CA ILE A 301 -5.75 14.78 42.87
C ILE A 301 -4.76 15.23 43.97
N PHE A 302 -3.76 16.04 43.61
CA PHE A 302 -2.77 16.56 44.57
C PHE A 302 -3.11 17.96 45.10
N ALA A 303 -4.30 18.51 44.80
CA ALA A 303 -4.76 19.76 45.38
C ALA A 303 -5.09 19.56 46.87
N GLU A 304 -4.59 20.46 47.73
CA GLU A 304 -5.07 20.56 49.12
C GLU A 304 -6.54 20.98 49.11
N GLU A 305 -7.38 20.25 49.86
CA GLU A 305 -8.81 20.53 49.98
C GLU A 305 -9.07 21.99 50.40
N GLN A 306 -10.01 22.67 49.72
CA GLN A 306 -10.26 24.07 50.00
C GLN A 306 -11.19 24.24 51.21
N CYS A 307 -10.63 24.55 52.37
CA CYS A 307 -11.44 24.79 53.57
C CYS A 307 -12.15 26.16 53.65
N GLY A 308 -12.09 26.99 52.59
CA GLY A 308 -12.62 28.35 52.58
C GLY A 308 -11.95 29.29 53.61
N ASP A 309 -12.29 30.60 53.56
CA ASP A 309 -11.65 31.63 54.39
C ASP A 309 -11.89 31.49 55.91
N ASP A 310 -12.94 30.76 56.32
CA ASP A 310 -13.25 30.49 57.72
C ASP A 310 -12.75 29.12 58.21
N GLY A 311 -12.08 28.35 57.33
CA GLY A 311 -11.49 27.05 57.62
C GLY A 311 -12.50 25.92 57.79
N SER A 312 -13.78 26.14 57.43
CA SER A 312 -14.86 25.19 57.67
C SER A 312 -15.25 24.28 56.51
N GLY A 313 -14.59 24.40 55.37
CA GLY A 313 -14.91 23.66 54.14
C GLY A 313 -15.70 24.49 53.13
N THR A 314 -15.67 24.11 51.86
CA THR A 314 -16.55 24.65 50.80
C THR A 314 -17.86 23.88 50.72
N GLY A 315 -17.88 22.61 51.15
CA GLY A 315 -18.99 21.68 50.99
C GLY A 315 -18.93 20.88 49.69
N TYR A 316 -17.79 20.89 49.00
CA TYR A 316 -17.53 20.14 47.77
C TYR A 316 -16.32 19.21 47.94
N ASP A 317 -16.16 18.23 47.04
CA ASP A 317 -14.96 17.37 46.98
C ASP A 317 -13.98 18.03 46.00
N ASP A 318 -13.24 19.03 46.48
CA ASP A 318 -12.46 19.94 45.62
C ASP A 318 -11.19 19.29 45.05
N ASN A 319 -10.73 18.19 45.66
CA ASN A 319 -9.60 17.40 45.19
C ASN A 319 -9.98 16.01 44.64
N CYS A 320 -11.28 15.75 44.49
CA CYS A 320 -11.81 14.53 43.87
C CYS A 320 -11.34 13.22 44.53
N SER A 321 -11.09 13.27 45.83
CA SER A 321 -10.68 12.12 46.64
C SER A 321 -11.84 11.16 46.96
N GLY A 322 -13.08 11.57 46.68
CA GLY A 322 -14.31 10.90 47.06
C GLY A 322 -14.80 11.28 48.46
N ILE A 323 -14.18 12.28 49.11
CA ILE A 323 -14.49 12.74 50.47
C ILE A 323 -14.61 14.26 50.48
N VAL A 324 -15.79 14.77 50.77
CA VAL A 324 -16.06 16.23 50.85
C VAL A 324 -15.42 16.86 52.09
N ASP A 325 -14.76 18.01 51.93
CA ASP A 325 -14.15 18.84 52.99
C ASP A 325 -13.17 18.06 53.90
N GLU A 326 -12.37 17.13 53.36
CA GLU A 326 -11.43 16.37 54.18
C GLU A 326 -10.32 17.27 54.77
N GLY A 327 -10.13 17.19 56.08
CA GLY A 327 -9.15 18.03 56.78
C GLY A 327 -9.65 19.43 57.20
N CYS A 328 -10.90 19.79 56.89
CA CYS A 328 -11.50 21.06 57.33
C CYS A 328 -12.13 20.96 58.74
N LEU A 329 -12.04 22.05 59.53
CA LEU A 329 -12.52 22.10 60.91
C LEU A 329 -14.00 22.48 60.98
N CYS A 330 -14.74 22.03 61.99
CA CYS A 330 -16.17 22.34 62.09
C CYS A 330 -16.61 22.66 63.52
N GLY A 331 -17.64 23.50 63.68
CA GLY A 331 -18.20 23.77 65.01
C GLY A 331 -18.87 22.53 65.59
N GLU A 332 -18.76 22.28 66.91
CA GLU A 332 -19.47 21.16 67.55
C GLU A 332 -20.98 21.19 67.21
N LEU A 333 -21.50 20.07 66.68
CA LEU A 333 -22.89 19.92 66.21
C LEU A 333 -23.27 20.78 64.99
N ALA A 334 -22.31 21.32 64.25
CA ALA A 334 -22.58 21.97 62.97
C ALA A 334 -23.05 20.94 61.93
N GLU A 335 -24.01 21.34 61.11
CA GLU A 335 -24.46 20.61 59.92
C GLU A 335 -24.34 21.54 58.72
N ARG A 336 -23.98 20.99 57.56
CA ARG A 336 -23.92 21.76 56.32
C ARG A 336 -24.28 20.92 55.08
N PRO A 337 -24.66 21.59 53.97
CA PRO A 337 -24.80 20.92 52.69
C PRO A 337 -23.45 20.41 52.20
N CYS A 338 -23.46 19.25 51.55
CA CYS A 338 -22.27 18.64 50.95
C CYS A 338 -22.62 18.01 49.59
N TYR A 339 -21.65 17.96 48.68
CA TYR A 339 -21.83 17.31 47.38
C TYR A 339 -20.52 16.69 46.88
N PRO A 340 -20.42 15.35 46.74
CA PRO A 340 -19.18 14.64 46.39
C PRO A 340 -18.95 14.42 44.89
N GLY A 341 -19.74 15.06 44.02
CA GLY A 341 -19.55 15.04 42.56
C GLY A 341 -19.15 16.42 42.06
N ASP A 342 -19.17 16.63 40.74
CA ASP A 342 -18.85 17.92 40.13
C ASP A 342 -19.66 19.07 40.79
N PRO A 343 -18.99 20.08 41.41
CA PRO A 343 -19.65 21.22 42.04
C PRO A 343 -20.63 21.96 41.11
N ASP A 344 -20.35 21.98 39.80
CA ASP A 344 -21.17 22.66 38.81
C ASP A 344 -22.52 21.96 38.57
N LYS A 345 -22.64 20.68 38.96
CA LYS A 345 -23.87 19.89 38.87
C LYS A 345 -24.65 19.82 40.20
N ALA A 346 -24.10 20.41 41.26
CA ALA A 346 -24.66 20.30 42.61
C ALA A 346 -25.98 21.10 42.76
N GLY A 347 -27.09 20.38 42.99
CA GLY A 347 -28.41 21.00 43.11
C GLY A 347 -29.05 21.35 41.77
N VAL A 348 -28.49 20.85 40.67
CA VAL A 348 -29.02 20.98 39.31
C VAL A 348 -29.88 19.76 39.01
N GLY A 349 -31.11 19.99 38.55
CA GLY A 349 -32.03 18.92 38.22
C GLY A 349 -32.42 18.02 39.40
N ALA A 350 -32.31 16.71 39.20
CA ALA A 350 -32.54 15.67 40.20
C ALA A 350 -31.35 15.53 41.18
N CYS A 351 -30.19 16.07 40.84
CA CYS A 351 -29.03 16.07 41.74
C CYS A 351 -29.27 17.01 42.91
N SER A 352 -28.93 16.52 44.09
CA SER A 352 -29.20 17.26 45.32
C SER A 352 -28.05 17.13 46.29
N TYR A 353 -27.85 18.22 47.03
CA TYR A 353 -26.92 18.26 48.14
C TYR A 353 -27.33 17.22 49.18
N GLY A 354 -26.34 16.47 49.66
CA GLY A 354 -26.46 15.75 50.90
C GLY A 354 -26.29 16.69 52.08
N THR A 355 -26.42 16.13 53.27
CA THR A 355 -26.05 16.81 54.51
C THR A 355 -24.94 16.03 55.18
N MET A 356 -23.93 16.74 55.65
CA MET A 356 -22.92 16.19 56.53
C MET A 356 -22.96 16.85 57.89
N PHE A 357 -22.59 16.07 58.89
CA PHE A 357 -22.60 16.46 60.28
C PHE A 357 -21.18 16.49 60.82
N CYS A 358 -20.86 17.53 61.57
CA CYS A 358 -19.58 17.62 62.25
C CYS A 358 -19.46 16.48 63.28
N ASN A 359 -18.35 15.76 63.25
CA ASN A 359 -18.12 14.67 64.19
C ASN A 359 -18.01 15.20 65.63
N PRO A 360 -18.38 14.39 66.65
CA PRO A 360 -18.27 14.79 68.06
C PRO A 360 -16.82 15.17 68.42
N GLY A 361 -16.59 16.45 68.71
CA GLY A 361 -15.25 17.01 68.97
C GLY A 361 -14.89 18.23 68.12
N GLY A 362 -15.61 18.51 67.03
CA GLY A 362 -15.41 19.73 66.23
C GLY A 362 -14.18 19.70 65.30
N GLU A 363 -13.61 18.53 65.06
CA GLU A 363 -12.31 18.41 64.37
C GLU A 363 -12.42 17.96 62.91
N SER A 364 -13.56 17.37 62.48
CA SER A 364 -13.77 16.94 61.09
C SER A 364 -15.24 16.70 60.75
N TRP A 365 -15.57 16.82 59.47
CA TRP A 365 -16.88 16.44 58.94
C TRP A 365 -17.05 14.92 58.84
N GLY A 366 -18.26 14.45 59.11
CA GLY A 366 -18.69 13.08 58.83
C GLY A 366 -19.06 12.87 57.35
N PRO A 367 -19.39 11.64 56.92
CA PRO A 367 -19.70 11.36 55.52
C PRO A 367 -20.90 12.17 55.03
N CYS A 368 -20.85 12.62 53.78
CA CYS A 368 -21.98 13.24 53.13
C CYS A 368 -23.12 12.21 52.96
N GLN A 369 -24.32 12.54 53.43
CA GLN A 369 -25.46 11.62 53.38
C GLN A 369 -26.68 12.26 52.70
N GLY A 370 -27.37 11.47 51.89
CA GLY A 370 -28.61 11.90 51.22
C GLY A 370 -28.39 12.75 49.97
N PHE A 371 -27.18 12.79 49.43
CA PHE A 371 -26.90 13.40 48.13
C PHE A 371 -27.40 12.51 46.98
N VAL A 372 -27.66 13.11 45.82
CA VAL A 372 -28.00 12.42 44.57
C VAL A 372 -27.00 12.87 43.51
N LEU A 373 -26.24 11.93 42.94
CA LEU A 373 -25.26 12.16 41.87
C LEU A 373 -25.92 12.06 40.48
N PRO A 374 -25.27 12.61 39.43
CA PRO A 374 -25.75 12.52 38.06
C PRO A 374 -25.89 11.07 37.61
N ALA A 375 -27.02 10.74 36.99
CA ALA A 375 -27.13 9.48 36.27
C ALA A 375 -26.32 9.55 34.94
N PRO A 376 -25.80 8.41 34.44
CA PRO A 376 -25.00 8.39 33.21
C PRO A 376 -25.80 8.69 31.93
N PHE A 377 -27.13 8.75 31.98
CA PHE A 377 -28.00 9.13 30.85
C PHE A 377 -29.34 9.68 31.35
N GLU A 378 -29.98 10.55 30.56
CA GLU A 378 -31.31 11.09 30.84
C GLU A 378 -32.42 10.08 30.59
N VAL A 379 -33.49 10.21 31.37
CA VAL A 379 -34.71 9.41 31.23
C VAL A 379 -35.86 10.38 31.08
N CYS A 380 -36.58 10.35 29.95
CA CYS A 380 -37.65 11.30 29.60
C CYS A 380 -38.85 11.25 30.56
N ASP A 381 -38.71 11.79 31.76
CA ASP A 381 -39.69 11.70 32.84
C ASP A 381 -40.04 13.05 33.46
N GLY A 382 -39.59 14.15 32.85
CA GLY A 382 -39.81 15.52 33.31
C GLY A 382 -38.82 15.96 34.39
N GLN A 383 -37.72 15.23 34.57
CA GLN A 383 -36.66 15.55 35.51
C GLN A 383 -35.30 15.49 34.81
N ASP A 384 -34.47 16.49 35.09
CA ASP A 384 -33.05 16.55 34.70
C ASP A 384 -32.24 15.55 35.56
N THR A 385 -32.20 14.29 35.13
CA THR A 385 -31.64 13.14 35.85
C THR A 385 -30.11 13.03 35.70
N ASN A 386 -29.52 13.64 34.67
CA ASN A 386 -28.07 13.75 34.46
C ASN A 386 -27.49 15.10 34.95
N CYS A 387 -28.35 15.99 35.43
CA CYS A 387 -28.01 17.19 36.17
C CYS A 387 -27.13 18.19 35.40
N ASN A 388 -27.32 18.26 34.08
CA ASN A 388 -26.63 19.20 33.21
C ASN A 388 -27.34 20.57 33.11
N GLY A 389 -28.50 20.72 33.78
CA GLY A 389 -29.28 21.95 33.83
C GLY A 389 -30.38 22.03 32.78
N ILE A 390 -30.59 20.95 32.02
CA ILE A 390 -31.58 20.86 30.95
C ILE A 390 -32.49 19.66 31.25
N VAL A 391 -33.74 19.94 31.60
CA VAL A 391 -34.75 18.89 31.84
C VAL A 391 -35.01 18.14 30.55
N ASP A 392 -34.85 16.81 30.60
CA ASP A 392 -35.09 15.88 29.50
C ASP A 392 -34.29 16.22 28.21
N ASP A 393 -33.02 16.63 28.36
CA ASP A 393 -32.14 16.87 27.20
C ASP A 393 -31.90 15.58 26.42
N GLY A 394 -32.28 15.58 25.14
CA GLY A 394 -32.37 14.37 24.32
C GLY A 394 -33.78 13.75 24.21
N CYS A 395 -34.82 14.42 24.73
CA CYS A 395 -36.23 14.05 24.53
C CYS A 395 -36.94 15.09 23.63
N ASN A 396 -37.57 14.66 22.54
CA ASN A 396 -38.11 15.55 21.49
C ASN A 396 -39.36 16.37 21.95
N CYS A 397 -39.17 17.64 22.32
CA CYS A 397 -40.21 18.69 22.41
C CYS A 397 -40.14 19.64 21.18
N THR A 398 -41.26 20.26 20.75
CA THR A 398 -41.34 21.06 19.49
C THR A 398 -41.96 22.45 19.68
N GLU A 399 -41.83 23.40 18.73
CA GLU A 399 -42.33 24.79 18.82
C GLU A 399 -43.86 24.95 19.03
N GLU A 400 -44.28 26.07 19.64
CA GLU A 400 -45.67 26.43 19.94
C GLU A 400 -46.53 26.68 18.70
N ILE A 401 -47.79 26.22 18.75
CA ILE A 401 -48.84 26.49 17.76
C ILE A 401 -50.14 26.86 18.48
N CYS A 402 -50.93 27.77 17.88
CA CYS A 402 -52.08 28.43 18.50
C CYS A 402 -53.29 27.47 18.68
N ASP A 403 -53.25 26.61 19.69
CA ASP A 403 -54.27 25.58 19.96
C ASP A 403 -54.72 25.50 21.44
N GLY A 404 -54.14 26.33 22.32
CA GLY A 404 -54.46 26.38 23.75
C GLY A 404 -53.77 25.30 24.58
N GLN A 405 -52.76 24.61 24.03
CA GLN A 405 -51.88 23.66 24.72
C GLN A 405 -50.44 24.18 24.71
N ASP A 406 -49.57 23.57 25.53
CA ASP A 406 -48.17 23.97 25.74
C ASP A 406 -47.26 22.92 25.10
N ASN A 407 -46.95 23.13 23.82
CA ASN A 407 -46.34 22.16 22.92
C ASN A 407 -44.80 22.26 22.93
N ASN A 408 -44.25 23.40 23.35
CA ASN A 408 -42.82 23.61 23.62
C ASN A 408 -42.45 23.38 25.09
N CYS A 409 -43.42 22.99 25.92
CA CYS A 409 -43.25 22.59 27.31
C CYS A 409 -42.66 23.69 28.20
N SER A 410 -42.96 24.96 27.89
CA SER A 410 -42.50 26.14 28.63
C SER A 410 -43.32 26.45 29.90
N GLY A 411 -44.42 25.74 30.11
CA GLY A 411 -45.36 25.89 31.23
C GLY A 411 -46.54 26.82 30.95
N PHE A 412 -46.66 27.39 29.75
CA PHE A 412 -47.71 28.32 29.34
C PHE A 412 -48.18 28.05 27.90
N ALA A 413 -49.49 27.89 27.69
CA ALA A 413 -50.03 27.66 26.36
C ALA A 413 -49.97 28.90 25.45
N ASP A 414 -49.55 28.71 24.19
CA ASP A 414 -49.50 29.67 23.08
C ASP A 414 -48.56 30.89 23.26
N ASP A 415 -47.43 30.69 23.92
CA ASP A 415 -46.36 31.69 24.12
C ASP A 415 -45.56 31.96 22.82
N GLY A 416 -45.15 33.22 22.57
CA GLY A 416 -44.19 33.55 21.49
C GLY A 416 -44.74 33.90 20.09
N LEU A 417 -46.05 33.78 19.80
CA LEU A 417 -46.63 34.10 18.48
C LEU A 417 -46.94 35.62 18.29
N ARG A 418 -46.46 36.25 17.19
CA ARG A 418 -46.65 37.70 16.90
C ARG A 418 -47.73 38.01 15.84
N CYS A 419 -48.50 39.06 16.10
CA CYS A 419 -49.63 39.59 15.32
C CYS A 419 -49.25 40.31 14.00
N THR A 420 -50.24 40.55 13.13
CA THR A 420 -50.13 41.23 11.82
C THR A 420 -49.90 42.76 11.88
N ASP A 421 -49.57 43.32 10.71
CA ASP A 421 -49.25 44.71 10.33
C ASP A 421 -49.93 45.84 11.15
N PRO A 422 -49.18 46.87 11.60
CA PRO A 422 -49.67 47.99 12.42
C PRO A 422 -50.74 48.92 11.80
N ASP A 423 -51.07 48.85 10.50
CA ASP A 423 -52.08 49.74 9.88
C ASP A 423 -53.48 49.10 9.65
N SER A 424 -53.75 47.91 10.20
CA SER A 424 -55.07 47.24 10.14
C SER A 424 -55.98 47.60 11.34
N PRO A 425 -57.31 47.80 11.15
CA PRO A 425 -58.26 48.02 12.25
C PRO A 425 -58.53 46.77 13.11
N ALA A 426 -57.93 45.62 12.80
CA ALA A 426 -58.09 44.35 13.50
C ALA A 426 -56.83 43.91 14.26
N PHE A 427 -56.22 44.82 15.00
CA PHE A 427 -55.13 44.46 15.90
C PHE A 427 -55.66 43.66 17.11
N GLY A 428 -55.28 42.38 17.24
CA GLY A 428 -55.48 41.56 18.45
C GLY A 428 -56.51 40.42 18.41
N ARG A 429 -56.78 39.78 17.26
CA ARG A 429 -57.47 38.47 17.20
C ARG A 429 -56.72 37.50 16.27
N CYS A 430 -56.70 36.21 16.64
CA CYS A 430 -56.15 35.13 15.82
C CYS A 430 -56.98 34.93 14.52
N PHE A 431 -56.30 34.46 13.47
CA PHE A 431 -56.67 34.62 12.05
C PHE A 431 -57.98 33.92 11.60
N ASP A 432 -58.61 33.12 12.45
CA ASP A 432 -59.73 32.24 12.06
C ASP A 432 -61.16 32.76 12.35
N GLU A 433 -61.34 34.01 12.80
CA GLU A 433 -62.67 34.52 13.18
C GLU A 433 -63.41 35.38 12.12
N LEU A 434 -62.95 35.49 10.86
CA LEU A 434 -63.63 36.36 9.87
C LEU A 434 -64.71 35.65 9.01
N PRO A 435 -65.95 36.16 8.94
CA PRO A 435 -67.02 35.57 8.13
C PRO A 435 -66.81 35.69 6.61
N SER A 436 -67.41 34.76 5.86
CA SER A 436 -67.19 34.47 4.44
C SER A 436 -67.51 35.57 3.41
N GLU A 437 -68.00 36.75 3.80
CA GLU A 437 -68.36 37.81 2.83
C GLU A 437 -67.27 38.88 2.60
N GLU A 438 -66.19 38.91 3.40
CA GLU A 438 -65.01 39.77 3.12
C GLU A 438 -63.89 39.06 2.34
N ARG A 439 -64.14 37.82 1.87
CA ARG A 439 -63.15 37.03 1.12
C ARG A 439 -63.04 37.37 -0.38
N MET A 440 -63.82 38.32 -0.91
CA MET A 440 -64.03 38.46 -2.38
C MET A 440 -63.56 39.77 -3.03
N GLN A 441 -62.69 40.59 -2.41
CA GLN A 441 -62.33 41.89 -3.01
C GLN A 441 -60.91 42.40 -2.80
N ALA A 442 -59.94 41.51 -2.65
CA ALA A 442 -58.51 41.83 -2.77
C ALA A 442 -57.84 41.08 -3.94
N ASP A 443 -58.66 40.56 -4.86
CA ASP A 443 -58.23 39.98 -6.12
C ASP A 443 -58.55 41.00 -7.24
N MET A 444 -57.57 41.27 -8.11
CA MET A 444 -57.54 42.22 -9.25
C MET A 444 -56.78 43.54 -9.04
N LEU A 445 -55.51 43.53 -9.48
CA LEU A 445 -54.79 44.48 -10.38
C LEU A 445 -53.28 44.33 -10.06
N ASP A 446 -52.48 43.53 -10.78
CA ASP A 446 -51.91 43.90 -12.08
C ASP A 446 -51.35 42.71 -12.91
N ASN A 447 -52.03 42.44 -14.04
CA ASN A 447 -51.57 42.02 -15.39
C ASN A 447 -50.75 40.70 -15.64
N PRO A 448 -51.22 39.75 -16.49
CA PRO A 448 -50.68 38.39 -16.62
C PRO A 448 -49.84 38.08 -17.89
N ASN A 449 -48.99 38.99 -18.40
CA ASN A 449 -48.31 38.75 -19.69
C ASN A 449 -46.83 39.25 -19.80
N SER A 450 -45.96 38.98 -18.83
CA SER A 450 -44.51 39.34 -19.00
C SER A 450 -43.46 38.35 -18.49
N TRP A 451 -43.77 37.07 -18.25
CA TRP A 451 -42.78 36.11 -17.71
C TRP A 451 -42.70 34.79 -18.50
N ILE A 452 -43.02 34.82 -19.81
CA ILE A 452 -43.16 33.61 -20.64
C ILE A 452 -41.85 33.07 -21.25
N GLU A 453 -40.73 33.11 -20.52
CA GLU A 453 -39.45 32.60 -21.07
C GLU A 453 -38.68 31.57 -20.21
N LEU A 454 -39.19 31.03 -19.08
CA LEU A 454 -38.38 30.10 -18.27
C LEU A 454 -38.96 28.75 -17.79
N CYS A 455 -40.25 28.39 -17.95
CA CYS A 455 -40.70 27.02 -17.61
C CYS A 455 -41.92 26.52 -18.42
N PRO A 456 -41.76 25.72 -19.49
CA PRO A 456 -42.86 25.35 -20.37
C PRO A 456 -43.76 24.18 -19.91
N SER A 457 -43.45 23.47 -18.80
CA SER A 457 -44.15 22.23 -18.44
C SER A 457 -44.67 22.11 -17.00
N GLY A 458 -44.51 23.12 -16.14
CA GLY A 458 -44.96 23.03 -14.74
C GLY A 458 -44.15 22.06 -13.87
N ASN A 459 -42.98 21.62 -14.35
CA ASN A 459 -42.02 20.80 -13.61
C ASN A 459 -40.70 21.56 -13.48
N CYS A 460 -40.66 22.60 -12.66
CA CYS A 460 -39.41 23.25 -12.33
C CYS A 460 -39.40 23.60 -10.85
N CYS A 461 -38.25 23.34 -10.24
CA CYS A 461 -38.04 23.30 -8.81
C CYS A 461 -37.50 24.66 -8.36
N ASP A 462 -38.41 25.63 -8.24
CA ASP A 462 -38.08 27.04 -8.03
C ASP A 462 -38.61 27.58 -6.69
N GLY A 463 -39.09 26.69 -5.81
CA GLY A 463 -39.62 27.05 -4.50
C GLY A 463 -40.96 27.77 -4.57
N LEU A 464 -41.61 27.78 -5.75
CA LEU A 464 -42.92 28.37 -5.96
C LEU A 464 -43.94 27.26 -6.24
N ASP A 465 -45.09 27.38 -5.59
CA ASP A 465 -46.27 26.59 -5.94
C ASP A 465 -46.85 27.10 -7.28
N ASN A 466 -46.18 26.74 -8.38
CA ASN A 466 -46.44 27.23 -9.73
C ASN A 466 -47.77 26.74 -10.33
N ASN A 467 -48.39 25.73 -9.72
CA ASN A 467 -49.69 25.20 -10.13
C ASN A 467 -50.80 25.45 -9.09
N CYS A 468 -50.47 26.08 -7.96
CA CYS A 468 -51.34 26.48 -6.86
C CYS A 468 -52.16 25.32 -6.25
N ASP A 469 -51.61 24.10 -6.22
CA ASP A 469 -52.26 22.94 -5.62
C ASP A 469 -51.99 22.81 -4.11
N GLY A 470 -51.23 23.76 -3.54
CA GLY A 470 -50.87 23.82 -2.13
C GLY A 470 -49.60 23.03 -1.80
N LEU A 471 -48.95 22.43 -2.80
CA LEU A 471 -47.72 21.66 -2.63
C LEU A 471 -46.65 22.28 -3.53
N ILE A 472 -45.69 22.97 -2.90
CA ILE A 472 -44.50 23.50 -3.59
C ILE A 472 -43.73 22.32 -4.19
N ASP A 473 -43.43 22.38 -5.49
CA ASP A 473 -42.57 21.43 -6.21
C ASP A 473 -42.99 19.94 -6.06
N HIS A 474 -44.30 19.68 -5.99
CA HIS A 474 -44.84 18.35 -5.70
C HIS A 474 -44.44 17.26 -6.72
N GLY A 475 -43.87 16.17 -6.21
CA GLY A 475 -43.32 15.08 -7.02
C GLY A 475 -41.93 15.35 -7.61
N LEU A 476 -41.32 16.49 -7.25
CA LEU A 476 -39.97 16.92 -7.63
C LEU A 476 -39.03 17.03 -6.41
N LEU A 477 -39.56 16.95 -5.19
CA LEU A 477 -38.79 16.98 -3.94
C LEU A 477 -38.17 15.61 -3.59
N ASN A 478 -36.91 15.62 -3.16
CA ASN A 478 -36.19 14.44 -2.63
C ASN A 478 -36.70 14.02 -1.23
N ALA A 479 -36.11 12.99 -0.63
CA ALA A 479 -36.49 12.48 0.71
C ALA A 479 -36.31 13.49 1.87
N CYS A 480 -35.73 14.66 1.62
CA CYS A 480 -35.49 15.75 2.59
C CYS A 480 -36.25 17.02 2.23
N GLY A 481 -37.12 16.98 1.22
CA GLY A 481 -37.96 18.11 0.85
C GLY A 481 -37.25 19.17 -0.01
N ASN A 482 -36.11 18.84 -0.64
CA ASN A 482 -35.35 19.75 -1.49
C ASN A 482 -35.44 19.38 -2.98
N CYS A 483 -35.17 20.38 -3.81
CA CYS A 483 -35.20 20.35 -5.27
C CYS A 483 -33.85 19.95 -5.87
N ASP A 484 -33.77 18.85 -6.61
CA ASP A 484 -32.58 18.40 -7.36
C ASP A 484 -31.25 18.35 -6.55
N GLU A 485 -31.32 18.44 -5.22
CA GLU A 485 -30.20 18.31 -4.28
C GLU A 485 -30.24 16.95 -3.59
N TRP A 486 -29.19 16.61 -2.86
CA TRP A 486 -29.03 15.36 -2.13
C TRP A 486 -29.28 15.61 -0.65
N CYS A 487 -29.78 14.59 0.04
CA CYS A 487 -30.24 14.68 1.41
C CYS A 487 -29.12 14.69 2.46
N TYR A 488 -28.08 13.90 2.19
CA TYR A 488 -26.96 13.66 3.08
C TYR A 488 -25.70 13.55 2.22
N GLU A 489 -24.60 14.09 2.75
CA GLU A 489 -23.28 14.12 2.12
C GLU A 489 -22.24 13.82 3.20
N GLU A 490 -21.25 13.01 2.87
CA GLU A 490 -20.05 12.82 3.67
C GLU A 490 -18.82 13.13 2.82
N THR A 491 -17.90 13.91 3.40
CA THR A 491 -16.75 14.50 2.72
C THR A 491 -15.43 13.92 3.26
N TRP A 492 -14.53 13.61 2.32
CA TRP A 492 -13.15 13.19 2.56
C TRP A 492 -12.23 14.17 1.83
N ASP A 493 -11.43 14.97 2.55
CA ASP A 493 -10.73 16.13 1.96
C ASP A 493 -9.32 16.42 2.53
N ASN A 494 -8.80 15.55 3.41
CA ASN A 494 -7.52 15.77 4.07
C ASN A 494 -6.76 14.46 4.32
N PRO A 495 -5.43 14.51 4.51
CA PRO A 495 -4.58 13.32 4.68
C PRO A 495 -5.06 12.34 5.76
N THR A 496 -5.46 12.85 6.93
CA THR A 496 -5.98 12.02 8.03
C THR A 496 -7.23 11.25 7.61
N ARG A 497 -8.14 11.90 6.88
CA ARG A 497 -9.27 11.21 6.27
C ARG A 497 -8.79 10.18 5.27
N TRP A 498 -7.95 10.52 4.30
CA TRP A 498 -7.49 9.54 3.29
C TRP A 498 -6.90 8.27 3.90
N ALA A 499 -6.15 8.39 5.00
CA ALA A 499 -5.53 7.29 5.75
C ALA A 499 -6.54 6.37 6.48
N GLU A 500 -7.78 6.81 6.75
CA GLU A 500 -8.85 5.95 7.27
C GLU A 500 -9.32 4.90 6.23
N GLY A 501 -9.01 5.10 4.94
CA GLY A 501 -9.34 4.18 3.86
C GLY A 501 -8.17 3.27 3.46
N GLU A 502 -8.50 2.12 2.87
CA GLU A 502 -7.54 1.17 2.33
C GLU A 502 -6.93 1.72 1.03
N THR A 503 -5.65 2.06 1.03
CA THR A 503 -4.91 2.47 -0.16
C THR A 503 -4.11 1.31 -0.75
N SER A 504 -4.12 1.18 -2.08
CA SER A 504 -3.18 0.37 -2.85
C SER A 504 -2.48 1.30 -3.85
N SER A 505 -1.15 1.48 -3.71
CA SER A 505 -0.32 2.38 -4.56
C SER A 505 -0.74 3.83 -4.58
N LEU A 506 -1.37 4.29 -3.50
CA LEU A 506 -1.65 5.69 -3.30
C LEU A 506 -0.82 6.18 -2.12
N ASP A 507 -0.48 7.46 -2.18
CA ASP A 507 0.13 8.22 -1.11
C ASP A 507 -1.00 9.08 -0.49
N PRO A 508 -1.64 8.60 0.60
CA PRO A 508 -2.67 9.34 1.31
C PRO A 508 -2.10 10.50 2.14
N ASP A 509 -0.79 10.49 2.43
CA ASP A 509 -0.10 11.46 3.28
C ASP A 509 0.36 12.70 2.50
N PHE A 510 0.22 12.68 1.17
CA PHE A 510 0.56 13.82 0.34
C PHE A 510 -0.29 15.05 0.70
N SER A 511 0.38 16.12 1.12
CA SER A 511 -0.25 17.32 1.68
C SER A 511 -1.24 18.03 0.74
N GLU A 512 -1.15 17.82 -0.57
CA GLU A 512 -2.11 18.41 -1.53
C GLU A 512 -3.29 17.51 -1.88
N GLY A 513 -3.41 16.31 -1.29
CA GLY A 513 -4.48 15.35 -1.55
C GLY A 513 -3.95 13.98 -1.97
N LEU A 514 -4.87 13.03 -2.16
CA LEU A 514 -4.56 11.67 -2.55
C LEU A 514 -3.94 11.60 -3.96
N ARG A 515 -2.75 11.01 -4.09
CA ARG A 515 -2.06 10.79 -5.38
C ARG A 515 -1.57 9.35 -5.49
N LEU A 516 -1.11 8.94 -6.66
CA LEU A 516 -0.31 7.72 -6.83
C LEU A 516 0.94 7.83 -5.97
N GLY A 517 1.10 6.84 -5.10
CA GLY A 517 2.32 6.70 -4.31
C GLY A 517 3.48 6.27 -5.18
N GLU A 518 4.69 6.52 -4.71
CA GLU A 518 5.90 5.94 -5.31
C GLU A 518 6.00 4.43 -5.03
N GLY A 519 5.11 3.90 -4.18
CA GLY A 519 4.90 2.49 -3.87
C GLY A 519 4.09 1.70 -4.92
N ARG A 520 4.28 0.39 -4.92
CA ARG A 520 3.85 -0.56 -5.97
C ARG A 520 2.37 -0.93 -5.87
N VAL A 521 1.84 -1.51 -6.95
CA VAL A 521 0.47 -2.05 -6.99
C VAL A 521 0.36 -3.42 -6.39
N GLU A 522 -0.45 -3.48 -5.33
CA GLU A 522 -0.87 -4.68 -4.67
C GLU A 522 -2.01 -5.31 -5.46
N THR A 523 -1.63 -6.20 -6.38
CA THR A 523 -2.59 -7.07 -7.06
C THR A 523 -2.86 -8.29 -6.17
N THR A 524 -4.11 -8.49 -5.78
CA THR A 524 -4.52 -9.61 -4.92
C THR A 524 -4.86 -10.88 -5.72
N ASP A 525 -4.90 -10.78 -7.05
CA ASP A 525 -5.39 -11.84 -7.92
C ASP A 525 -4.33 -12.33 -8.91
N LEU A 526 -4.21 -13.66 -8.97
CA LEU A 526 -3.34 -14.40 -9.87
C LEU A 526 -4.18 -15.29 -10.80
N TRP A 527 -4.02 -15.12 -12.12
CA TRP A 527 -4.77 -15.88 -13.12
C TRP A 527 -3.88 -16.79 -13.98
N ILE A 528 -4.12 -18.09 -13.89
CA ILE A 528 -3.28 -19.15 -14.46
C ILE A 528 -4.03 -19.91 -15.56
N ALA A 529 -3.57 -19.80 -16.81
CA ALA A 529 -4.08 -20.58 -17.94
C ALA A 529 -3.70 -22.05 -17.83
N ASN A 530 -4.69 -22.94 -17.88
CA ASN A 530 -4.50 -24.38 -17.84
C ASN A 530 -4.62 -24.95 -19.26
N THR A 531 -3.47 -25.16 -19.92
CA THR A 531 -3.47 -25.56 -21.33
C THR A 531 -4.03 -26.97 -21.55
N GLY A 532 -4.10 -27.79 -20.50
CA GLY A 532 -4.47 -29.20 -20.57
C GLY A 532 -5.97 -29.43 -20.80
N ASP A 533 -6.82 -28.50 -20.35
CA ASP A 533 -8.28 -28.68 -20.38
C ASP A 533 -9.08 -27.45 -20.83
N GLY A 534 -8.42 -26.32 -21.17
CA GLY A 534 -9.14 -25.15 -21.66
C GLY A 534 -9.75 -24.29 -20.55
N THR A 535 -9.13 -24.29 -19.37
CA THR A 535 -9.58 -23.51 -18.22
C THR A 535 -8.56 -22.46 -17.78
N VAL A 536 -8.96 -21.57 -16.88
CA VAL A 536 -8.06 -20.67 -16.12
C VAL A 536 -8.38 -20.81 -14.64
N THR A 537 -7.36 -20.93 -13.80
CA THR A 537 -7.48 -20.93 -12.33
C THR A 537 -7.15 -19.54 -11.78
N ARG A 538 -8.02 -19.02 -10.91
CA ARG A 538 -7.81 -17.79 -10.13
C ARG A 538 -7.37 -18.13 -8.71
N ILE A 539 -6.34 -17.47 -8.24
CA ILE A 539 -5.78 -17.59 -6.89
C ILE A 539 -5.80 -16.20 -6.25
N ASP A 540 -6.27 -16.12 -5.01
CA ASP A 540 -6.06 -14.98 -4.11
C ASP A 540 -4.66 -15.11 -3.53
N THR A 541 -3.81 -14.13 -3.82
CA THR A 541 -2.38 -14.16 -3.49
C THR A 541 -2.11 -13.77 -2.03
N GLU A 542 -2.94 -12.92 -1.43
CA GLU A 542 -2.78 -12.51 -0.02
C GLU A 542 -3.02 -13.70 0.92
N ASN A 543 -4.12 -14.41 0.66
CA ASN A 543 -4.50 -15.56 1.50
C ASN A 543 -3.89 -16.88 1.01
N ALA A 544 -3.21 -16.87 -0.14
CA ALA A 544 -2.74 -18.06 -0.84
C ALA A 544 -3.84 -19.14 -0.97
N THR A 545 -5.01 -18.74 -1.48
CA THR A 545 -6.15 -19.66 -1.67
C THR A 545 -6.66 -19.70 -3.11
N VAL A 546 -7.20 -20.84 -3.53
CA VAL A 546 -7.81 -20.98 -4.86
C VAL A 546 -9.24 -20.47 -4.80
N VAL A 547 -9.52 -19.38 -5.52
CA VAL A 547 -10.87 -18.82 -5.66
C VAL A 547 -11.72 -19.73 -6.55
N GLY A 548 -11.26 -20.00 -7.76
CA GLY A 548 -12.02 -20.78 -8.72
C GLY A 548 -11.28 -21.19 -9.99
N THR A 549 -11.85 -22.12 -10.74
CA THR A 549 -11.37 -22.52 -12.07
C THR A 549 -12.49 -22.40 -13.09
N TYR A 550 -12.24 -21.62 -14.14
CA TYR A 550 -13.23 -21.10 -15.08
C TYR A 550 -12.97 -21.64 -16.50
N PRO A 551 -14.02 -21.95 -17.28
CA PRO A 551 -13.85 -22.33 -18.69
C PRO A 551 -13.46 -21.10 -19.52
N THR A 552 -12.47 -21.24 -20.40
CA THR A 552 -12.15 -20.17 -21.37
C THR A 552 -13.02 -20.26 -22.62
N HIS A 553 -13.72 -21.37 -22.83
CA HIS A 553 -14.43 -21.72 -24.07
C HIS A 553 -13.52 -21.77 -25.32
N GLY A 554 -12.21 -21.69 -25.14
CA GLY A 554 -11.20 -22.02 -26.13
C GLY A 554 -10.45 -23.30 -25.75
N ILE A 555 -9.47 -23.67 -26.58
CA ILE A 555 -8.58 -24.78 -26.31
C ILE A 555 -7.12 -24.32 -26.25
N GLN A 556 -6.37 -24.97 -25.38
CA GLN A 556 -4.95 -24.68 -25.14
C GLN A 556 -4.68 -23.20 -24.82
N PRO A 557 -5.32 -22.64 -23.77
CA PRO A 557 -4.99 -21.32 -23.28
C PRO A 557 -3.51 -21.27 -22.89
N SER A 558 -2.90 -20.12 -23.11
CA SER A 558 -1.43 -20.02 -23.16
C SER A 558 -0.82 -18.77 -22.58
N ARG A 559 -1.65 -17.76 -22.32
CA ARG A 559 -1.29 -16.46 -21.76
C ARG A 559 -2.50 -15.89 -21.05
N THR A 560 -2.21 -15.13 -20.02
CA THR A 560 -3.15 -14.30 -19.29
C THR A 560 -2.57 -12.88 -19.24
N ALA A 561 -3.42 -11.88 -19.33
CA ALA A 561 -3.09 -10.49 -19.04
C ALA A 561 -4.23 -9.95 -18.18
N VAL A 562 -3.90 -9.29 -17.08
CA VAL A 562 -4.89 -8.81 -16.11
C VAL A 562 -5.10 -7.32 -16.35
N ASP A 563 -6.35 -6.94 -16.60
CA ASP A 563 -6.74 -5.57 -16.89
C ASP A 563 -6.93 -4.73 -15.63
N VAL A 564 -7.42 -3.51 -15.84
CA VAL A 564 -7.46 -2.55 -14.77
C VAL A 564 -8.41 -2.87 -13.63
N ASP A 565 -9.50 -3.55 -13.92
CA ASP A 565 -10.43 -3.97 -12.89
C ASP A 565 -10.11 -5.37 -12.35
N GLY A 566 -8.91 -5.89 -12.62
CA GLY A 566 -8.46 -7.22 -12.21
C GLY A 566 -8.99 -8.36 -13.11
N ASN A 567 -9.76 -8.04 -14.16
CA ASN A 567 -10.30 -9.07 -15.04
C ASN A 567 -9.18 -9.68 -15.86
N VAL A 568 -9.30 -10.98 -16.16
CA VAL A 568 -8.30 -11.65 -17.00
C VAL A 568 -8.75 -11.72 -18.45
N TRP A 569 -7.82 -11.37 -19.33
CA TRP A 569 -7.86 -11.69 -20.75
C TRP A 569 -7.00 -12.92 -21.02
N VAL A 570 -7.55 -13.87 -21.76
CA VAL A 570 -6.97 -15.20 -21.93
C VAL A 570 -6.77 -15.48 -23.41
N ALA A 571 -5.53 -15.74 -23.81
CA ALA A 571 -5.22 -16.09 -25.19
C ALA A 571 -5.27 -17.61 -25.42
N ASN A 572 -6.25 -18.04 -26.20
CA ASN A 572 -6.46 -19.41 -26.62
C ASN A 572 -5.80 -19.66 -27.99
N ARG A 573 -4.95 -20.69 -28.07
CA ARG A 573 -4.25 -21.00 -29.34
C ARG A 573 -5.20 -21.51 -30.43
N ALA A 574 -6.33 -22.09 -30.04
CA ALA A 574 -7.37 -22.53 -30.97
C ALA A 574 -8.76 -22.55 -30.30
N LEU A 575 -9.79 -22.69 -31.14
CA LEU A 575 -11.17 -23.05 -30.81
C LEU A 575 -11.43 -24.44 -31.37
N ASP A 576 -12.19 -25.27 -30.63
CA ASP A 576 -12.75 -26.49 -31.18
C ASP A 576 -14.20 -26.20 -31.59
N LEU A 577 -14.46 -26.14 -32.89
CA LEU A 577 -15.83 -26.25 -33.38
C LEU A 577 -16.22 -27.72 -33.34
N GLN A 578 -17.48 -28.04 -33.06
CA GLN A 578 -18.01 -29.41 -32.87
C GLN A 578 -17.70 -30.43 -34.01
N ASP A 579 -16.99 -30.04 -35.09
CA ASP A 579 -16.49 -30.91 -36.16
C ASP A 579 -14.97 -31.19 -36.13
N GLY A 580 -14.17 -30.56 -35.26
CA GLY A 580 -12.72 -30.79 -35.13
C GLY A 580 -11.85 -30.28 -36.28
N THR A 581 -12.38 -29.48 -37.21
CA THR A 581 -11.66 -29.15 -38.47
C THR A 581 -11.12 -27.72 -38.55
N ARG A 582 -11.66 -26.76 -37.77
CA ARG A 582 -11.22 -25.35 -37.80
C ARG A 582 -10.47 -24.98 -36.51
N ARG A 583 -9.13 -24.92 -36.58
CA ARG A 583 -8.29 -24.38 -35.50
C ARG A 583 -8.18 -22.86 -35.59
N GLN A 584 -9.09 -22.16 -34.92
CA GLN A 584 -9.20 -20.70 -34.94
C GLN A 584 -8.64 -20.11 -33.64
N GLY A 585 -7.61 -19.24 -33.71
CA GLY A 585 -7.12 -18.55 -32.51
C GLY A 585 -8.20 -17.64 -31.91
N SER A 586 -8.20 -17.44 -30.60
CA SER A 586 -9.20 -16.62 -29.92
C SER A 586 -8.72 -16.02 -28.60
N ILE A 587 -9.47 -15.05 -28.10
CA ILE A 587 -9.32 -14.50 -26.75
C ILE A 587 -10.61 -14.60 -25.95
N THR A 588 -10.51 -14.70 -24.63
CA THR A 588 -11.66 -14.74 -23.71
C THR A 588 -11.38 -13.77 -22.57
N ARG A 589 -12.37 -12.98 -22.16
CA ARG A 589 -12.33 -12.17 -20.94
C ARG A 589 -13.12 -12.85 -19.83
N ILE A 590 -12.59 -12.87 -18.61
CA ILE A 590 -13.27 -13.39 -17.41
C ILE A 590 -13.15 -12.32 -16.32
N GLY A 591 -14.29 -11.88 -15.78
CA GLY A 591 -14.32 -10.85 -14.74
C GLY A 591 -13.97 -11.35 -13.35
N VAL A 592 -13.42 -10.48 -12.51
CA VAL A 592 -13.16 -10.79 -11.08
C VAL A 592 -14.45 -11.02 -10.30
N ASP A 593 -15.53 -10.34 -10.65
CA ASP A 593 -16.82 -10.53 -10.00
C ASP A 593 -17.56 -11.78 -10.50
N CYS A 594 -16.89 -12.63 -11.30
CA CYS A 594 -17.50 -13.83 -11.83
C CYS A 594 -17.66 -14.89 -10.73
N PRO A 595 -18.90 -15.19 -10.30
CA PRO A 595 -19.14 -16.02 -9.12
C PRO A 595 -18.70 -17.46 -9.41
N CYS A 596 -17.66 -17.91 -8.72
CA CYS A 596 -17.19 -19.28 -8.78
C CYS A 596 -16.45 -19.62 -7.50
N THR A 597 -16.81 -20.76 -6.89
CA THR A 597 -16.06 -21.37 -5.81
C THR A 597 -15.64 -22.77 -6.24
N GLY A 598 -14.34 -23.03 -6.30
CA GLY A 598 -13.79 -24.32 -6.75
C GLY A 598 -13.84 -24.50 -8.27
N ASN A 599 -14.22 -25.68 -8.77
CA ASN A 599 -14.16 -25.99 -10.21
C ASN A 599 -15.51 -25.76 -10.91
N CYS A 600 -15.62 -24.65 -11.65
CA CYS A 600 -16.81 -24.26 -12.39
C CYS A 600 -16.82 -24.74 -13.86
N ALA A 601 -15.77 -25.45 -14.29
CA ALA A 601 -15.67 -25.97 -15.66
C ALA A 601 -16.46 -27.29 -15.87
N THR A 602 -16.76 -28.06 -14.81
CA THR A 602 -17.49 -29.35 -14.91
C THR A 602 -18.43 -29.60 -13.71
N GLY A 603 -19.75 -29.36 -13.83
CA GLY A 603 -20.73 -29.81 -12.81
C GLY A 603 -21.94 -28.90 -12.59
N ALA A 604 -22.79 -29.21 -11.60
CA ALA A 604 -24.04 -28.49 -11.27
C ALA A 604 -23.86 -27.02 -10.80
N ASN A 605 -22.61 -26.62 -10.54
CA ASN A 605 -22.18 -25.23 -10.30
C ASN A 605 -21.63 -24.56 -11.58
N ALA A 606 -21.76 -25.20 -12.75
CA ALA A 606 -21.49 -24.55 -14.02
C ALA A 606 -22.40 -23.32 -14.11
N LEU A 607 -21.77 -22.15 -14.27
CA LEU A 607 -22.48 -20.92 -14.59
C LEU A 607 -23.53 -21.22 -15.67
N PRO A 608 -24.78 -20.76 -15.51
CA PRO A 608 -25.89 -21.12 -16.39
C PRO A 608 -25.46 -20.99 -17.85
N THR A 609 -25.34 -22.15 -18.48
CA THR A 609 -24.71 -22.31 -19.77
C THR A 609 -25.50 -21.59 -20.86
N ASN A 610 -24.77 -20.87 -21.71
CA ASN A 610 -24.83 -20.95 -23.16
C ASN A 610 -26.17 -20.71 -23.88
N ARG A 611 -26.17 -19.71 -24.76
CA ARG A 611 -26.58 -20.03 -26.14
C ARG A 611 -25.36 -20.58 -26.87
N PRO A 612 -25.43 -21.78 -27.47
CA PRO A 612 -24.40 -22.25 -28.39
C PRO A 612 -24.32 -21.29 -29.59
N TRP A 613 -23.11 -21.12 -30.15
CA TRP A 613 -22.80 -20.35 -31.36
C TRP A 613 -23.57 -20.77 -32.64
N THR A 614 -24.47 -21.76 -32.56
CA THR A 614 -25.11 -22.41 -33.72
C THR A 614 -26.50 -21.88 -34.08
N ASP A 615 -26.89 -20.67 -33.70
CA ASP A 615 -28.03 -20.03 -34.37
C ASP A 615 -27.59 -19.57 -35.77
N ALA A 616 -27.83 -20.46 -36.74
CA ALA A 616 -27.54 -20.34 -38.16
C ALA A 616 -28.25 -19.17 -38.90
N GLY A 617 -28.64 -18.12 -38.16
CA GLY A 617 -29.28 -16.90 -38.67
C GLY A 617 -28.58 -15.60 -38.26
N SER A 618 -27.55 -15.62 -37.41
CA SER A 618 -26.78 -14.43 -37.07
C SER A 618 -25.87 -14.02 -38.24
N THR A 619 -26.09 -12.84 -38.81
CA THR A 619 -25.23 -12.23 -39.84
C THR A 619 -24.03 -11.48 -39.25
N SER A 620 -23.83 -11.50 -37.92
CA SER A 620 -22.65 -10.96 -37.27
C SER A 620 -21.60 -12.06 -37.09
N PRO A 621 -20.36 -11.89 -37.56
CA PRO A 621 -19.23 -12.79 -37.25
C PRO A 621 -18.98 -12.97 -35.74
N ASN A 622 -19.51 -12.05 -34.92
CA ASN A 622 -19.25 -11.96 -33.48
C ASN A 622 -20.47 -12.29 -32.61
N GLY A 623 -21.57 -12.80 -33.17
CA GLY A 623 -22.79 -13.12 -32.39
C GLY A 623 -23.53 -11.87 -31.89
N ASP A 624 -24.78 -12.05 -31.49
CA ASP A 624 -25.63 -10.99 -30.91
C ASP A 624 -25.37 -10.96 -29.40
N PHE A 625 -24.79 -9.86 -28.91
CA PHE A 625 -24.42 -9.66 -27.52
C PHE A 625 -25.63 -9.11 -26.77
N ASP A 626 -26.40 -9.98 -26.11
CA ASP A 626 -27.47 -9.51 -25.24
C ASP A 626 -26.85 -8.87 -23.99
N SER A 627 -27.24 -7.64 -23.72
CA SER A 627 -26.55 -6.64 -22.89
C SER A 627 -26.91 -6.72 -21.40
N GLY A 628 -27.01 -7.93 -20.86
CA GLY A 628 -27.27 -8.14 -19.43
C GLY A 628 -26.62 -9.43 -18.92
N ASP A 629 -25.75 -9.30 -17.92
CA ASP A 629 -25.22 -10.38 -17.06
C ASP A 629 -24.47 -11.55 -17.72
N ARG A 630 -23.27 -11.31 -18.27
CA ARG A 630 -22.25 -12.39 -18.41
C ARG A 630 -20.85 -11.92 -18.02
N CYS A 631 -20.36 -12.42 -16.89
CA CYS A 631 -18.99 -12.19 -16.39
C CYS A 631 -17.88 -12.93 -17.19
N ILE A 632 -18.24 -13.76 -18.18
CA ILE A 632 -17.30 -14.36 -19.15
C ILE A 632 -17.71 -13.91 -20.55
N VAL A 633 -16.78 -13.26 -21.26
CA VAL A 633 -17.00 -12.75 -22.62
C VAL A 633 -16.05 -13.43 -23.61
N GLY A 634 -16.62 -13.91 -24.71
CA GLY A 634 -15.89 -14.63 -25.75
C GLY A 634 -16.29 -16.10 -25.85
N PRO A 635 -15.57 -16.89 -26.65
CA PRO A 635 -14.28 -16.56 -27.24
C PRO A 635 -14.39 -15.70 -28.49
N ILE A 636 -13.59 -14.64 -28.59
CA ILE A 636 -13.51 -13.71 -29.72
C ILE A 636 -12.47 -14.26 -30.71
N GLU A 637 -12.84 -14.48 -31.97
CA GLU A 637 -11.92 -15.02 -32.99
C GLU A 637 -10.79 -14.02 -33.32
N ILE A 638 -9.53 -14.47 -33.24
CA ILE A 638 -8.34 -13.71 -33.59
C ILE A 638 -7.60 -14.35 -34.77
N GLY A 639 -7.48 -13.58 -35.85
CA GLY A 639 -6.79 -13.96 -37.08
C GLY A 639 -7.46 -15.07 -37.89
N PRO A 640 -6.84 -15.54 -38.97
CA PRO A 640 -7.39 -16.62 -39.79
C PRO A 640 -7.16 -18.01 -39.15
N PRO A 641 -7.89 -19.06 -39.58
CA PRO A 641 -7.62 -20.42 -39.14
C PRO A 641 -6.15 -20.83 -39.33
N GLY A 642 -5.56 -21.40 -38.27
CA GLY A 642 -4.16 -21.78 -38.20
C GLY A 642 -3.20 -20.65 -37.77
N ALA A 643 -3.72 -19.47 -37.44
CA ALA A 643 -2.99 -18.45 -36.68
C ALA A 643 -3.15 -18.72 -35.18
N TRP A 644 -2.07 -19.04 -34.48
CA TRP A 644 -2.13 -19.37 -33.05
C TRP A 644 -1.85 -18.14 -32.22
N VAL A 645 -2.78 -17.71 -31.38
CA VAL A 645 -2.52 -16.60 -30.45
C VAL A 645 -1.50 -17.05 -29.41
N ARG A 646 -0.43 -16.27 -29.23
CA ARG A 646 0.67 -16.56 -28.29
C ARG A 646 1.15 -15.36 -27.50
N GLY A 647 1.04 -14.16 -28.06
CA GLY A 647 1.30 -12.91 -27.36
C GLY A 647 0.01 -12.31 -26.86
N LEU A 648 0.04 -11.76 -25.66
CA LEU A 648 -1.04 -10.99 -25.07
C LEU A 648 -0.41 -9.89 -24.20
N ALA A 649 -0.89 -8.65 -24.33
CA ALA A 649 -0.53 -7.52 -23.47
C ALA A 649 -1.67 -6.50 -23.49
N ILE A 650 -1.66 -5.56 -22.55
CA ILE A 650 -2.60 -4.44 -22.47
C ILE A 650 -1.78 -3.15 -22.58
N ASP A 651 -2.26 -2.21 -23.39
CA ASP A 651 -1.58 -0.92 -23.57
C ASP A 651 -2.07 0.16 -22.59
N LEU A 652 -1.42 1.32 -22.63
CA LEU A 652 -1.71 2.49 -21.80
C LEU A 652 -3.17 2.98 -21.90
N ASN A 653 -3.90 2.62 -22.95
CA ASN A 653 -5.28 3.05 -23.15
C ASN A 653 -6.27 1.91 -22.84
N GLY A 654 -5.81 0.85 -22.19
CA GLY A 654 -6.61 -0.33 -21.87
C GLY A 654 -6.98 -1.20 -23.08
N TYR A 655 -6.37 -0.99 -24.26
CA TYR A 655 -6.62 -1.88 -25.40
C TYR A 655 -5.83 -3.17 -25.26
N ILE A 656 -6.47 -4.26 -25.66
CA ILE A 656 -5.88 -5.59 -25.58
C ILE A 656 -5.15 -5.87 -26.89
N TRP A 657 -3.90 -6.27 -26.81
CA TRP A 657 -3.09 -6.65 -27.96
C TRP A 657 -2.84 -8.15 -27.98
N ALA A 658 -3.35 -8.81 -29.01
CA ALA A 658 -3.15 -10.23 -29.27
C ALA A 658 -2.22 -10.45 -30.46
N GLY A 659 -1.18 -11.26 -30.26
CA GLY A 659 -0.20 -11.57 -31.29
C GLY A 659 -0.30 -13.00 -31.79
N THR A 660 -0.36 -13.18 -33.11
CA THR A 660 -0.41 -14.52 -33.70
C THR A 660 0.95 -15.05 -34.14
N HIS A 661 1.21 -16.30 -33.78
CA HIS A 661 2.33 -17.10 -34.23
C HIS A 661 1.87 -18.08 -35.32
N SER A 662 2.51 -18.04 -36.49
CA SER A 662 2.30 -19.05 -37.53
C SER A 662 3.58 -19.39 -38.27
N THR A 663 3.77 -20.68 -38.55
CA THR A 663 4.92 -21.21 -39.32
C THR A 663 4.65 -21.31 -40.82
N SER A 664 3.44 -20.95 -41.29
CA SER A 664 3.03 -21.06 -42.69
C SER A 664 2.24 -19.83 -43.15
N GLY A 665 2.72 -19.19 -44.23
CA GLY A 665 2.14 -17.95 -44.79
C GLY A 665 2.38 -16.68 -43.95
N ASN A 666 1.92 -15.51 -44.44
CA ASN A 666 1.91 -14.23 -43.71
C ASN A 666 0.75 -14.18 -42.68
N ARG A 667 0.66 -15.19 -41.82
CA ARG A 667 -0.40 -15.33 -40.80
C ARG A 667 0.01 -14.89 -39.40
N HIS A 668 1.21 -14.33 -39.26
CA HIS A 668 1.62 -13.59 -38.06
C HIS A 668 1.18 -12.14 -38.21
N ALA A 669 0.50 -11.63 -37.20
CA ALA A 669 -0.07 -10.29 -37.16
C ALA A 669 -0.27 -9.88 -35.70
N LEU A 670 -0.42 -8.59 -35.48
CA LEU A 670 -0.93 -8.03 -34.23
C LEU A 670 -2.41 -7.73 -34.42
N TYR A 671 -3.19 -7.94 -33.37
CA TYR A 671 -4.61 -7.65 -33.32
C TYR A 671 -4.85 -6.80 -32.09
N ARG A 672 -5.45 -5.62 -32.28
CA ARG A 672 -5.89 -4.74 -31.20
C ARG A 672 -7.38 -4.96 -30.97
N ILE A 673 -7.79 -5.16 -29.74
CA ILE A 673 -9.16 -5.41 -29.34
C ILE A 673 -9.60 -4.29 -28.40
N HIS A 674 -10.73 -3.66 -28.71
CA HIS A 674 -11.34 -2.66 -27.84
C HIS A 674 -11.88 -3.33 -26.56
N PRO A 675 -11.60 -2.80 -25.36
CA PRO A 675 -11.95 -3.46 -24.09
C PRO A 675 -13.46 -3.62 -23.90
N GLU A 676 -14.25 -2.65 -24.36
CA GLU A 676 -15.72 -2.65 -24.23
C GLU A 676 -16.48 -3.16 -25.45
N THR A 677 -16.18 -2.65 -26.66
CA THR A 677 -16.92 -3.02 -27.88
C THR A 677 -16.45 -4.34 -28.48
N PHE A 678 -15.29 -4.85 -28.04
CA PHE A 678 -14.63 -6.05 -28.57
C PHE A 678 -14.31 -5.97 -30.07
N GLU A 679 -14.28 -4.76 -30.65
CA GLU A 679 -13.89 -4.56 -32.04
C GLU A 679 -12.41 -4.97 -32.24
N VAL A 680 -12.16 -5.78 -33.26
CA VAL A 680 -10.83 -6.33 -33.56
C VAL A 680 -10.23 -5.65 -34.79
N THR A 681 -9.10 -4.96 -34.61
CA THR A 681 -8.32 -4.33 -35.69
C THR A 681 -7.01 -5.08 -35.92
N ARG A 682 -6.67 -5.36 -37.19
CA ARG A 682 -5.43 -6.09 -37.55
C ARG A 682 -4.31 -5.13 -37.96
N PHE A 683 -3.10 -5.40 -37.49
CA PHE A 683 -1.86 -4.74 -37.89
C PHE A 683 -0.82 -5.77 -38.38
N ASP A 684 -0.06 -5.39 -39.40
CA ASP A 684 1.04 -6.20 -39.91
C ASP A 684 2.25 -6.10 -38.99
N THR A 685 2.95 -7.22 -38.76
CA THR A 685 4.22 -7.25 -38.05
C THR A 685 5.23 -8.06 -38.84
N PRO A 686 6.52 -7.66 -38.88
CA PRO A 686 7.55 -8.40 -39.60
C PRO A 686 8.05 -9.65 -38.84
N VAL A 687 7.63 -9.82 -37.58
CA VAL A 687 8.11 -10.91 -36.71
C VAL A 687 6.97 -11.82 -36.27
N ARG A 688 7.30 -13.08 -35.98
CA ARG A 688 6.34 -14.04 -35.42
C ARG A 688 6.19 -13.79 -33.92
N VAL A 689 5.01 -13.35 -33.52
CA VAL A 689 4.75 -12.95 -32.14
C VAL A 689 4.71 -14.18 -31.23
N TYR A 690 5.56 -14.22 -30.20
CA TYR A 690 5.56 -15.26 -29.18
C TYR A 690 5.20 -14.72 -27.79
N GLY A 691 5.71 -13.54 -27.45
CA GLY A 691 5.38 -12.80 -26.22
C GLY A 691 5.22 -11.33 -26.56
N LEU A 692 4.38 -10.63 -25.77
CA LEU A 692 4.18 -9.20 -25.85
C LEU A 692 4.35 -8.60 -24.46
N ALA A 693 4.94 -7.42 -24.40
CA ALA A 693 4.97 -6.57 -23.23
C ALA A 693 4.99 -5.12 -23.71
N VAL A 694 4.25 -4.25 -23.05
CA VAL A 694 4.22 -2.81 -23.37
C VAL A 694 5.11 -2.11 -22.35
N ASP A 695 5.88 -1.12 -22.78
CA ASP A 695 6.63 -0.24 -21.88
C ASP A 695 5.83 1.02 -21.55
N GLN A 696 6.39 1.83 -20.67
CA GLN A 696 5.76 3.06 -20.18
C GLN A 696 5.47 4.13 -21.22
N ASP A 697 6.13 4.08 -22.38
CA ASP A 697 5.95 5.07 -23.44
C ASP A 697 4.97 4.55 -24.51
N GLY A 698 4.33 3.39 -24.26
CA GLY A 698 3.44 2.74 -25.20
C GLY A 698 4.18 1.99 -26.31
N LEU A 699 5.47 1.68 -26.13
CA LEU A 699 6.17 0.80 -27.06
C LEU A 699 5.90 -0.65 -26.67
N MET A 700 5.21 -1.35 -27.56
CA MET A 700 4.98 -2.78 -27.45
C MET A 700 6.17 -3.56 -28.02
N TRP A 701 6.85 -4.27 -27.13
CA TRP A 701 7.96 -5.15 -27.44
C TRP A 701 7.48 -6.57 -27.73
N ILE A 702 8.10 -7.20 -28.73
CA ILE A 702 7.63 -8.46 -29.31
C ILE A 702 8.74 -9.51 -29.22
N ALA A 703 8.61 -10.48 -28.32
CA ALA A 703 9.50 -11.64 -28.32
C ALA A 703 9.22 -12.49 -29.57
N ALA A 704 10.22 -12.67 -30.42
CA ALA A 704 10.08 -13.34 -31.70
C ALA A 704 10.73 -14.73 -31.74
N GLN A 705 9.98 -15.73 -32.20
CA GLN A 705 10.51 -17.06 -32.54
C GLN A 705 10.33 -17.37 -34.02
N ASN A 706 11.45 -17.51 -34.73
CA ASN A 706 11.46 -17.97 -36.11
C ASN A 706 11.92 -19.42 -36.22
N ALA A 707 11.31 -20.17 -37.14
CA ALA A 707 11.64 -21.58 -37.32
C ALA A 707 12.97 -21.72 -38.05
N GLY A 708 14.01 -22.19 -37.34
CA GLY A 708 15.31 -22.57 -37.93
C GLY A 708 16.33 -21.45 -38.06
N SER A 709 16.11 -20.28 -37.47
CA SER A 709 17.05 -19.15 -37.41
C SER A 709 17.16 -18.58 -35.99
N GLN A 710 18.14 -17.70 -35.74
CA GLN A 710 18.13 -16.84 -34.55
C GLN A 710 16.77 -16.14 -34.46
N GLY A 711 16.16 -16.09 -33.27
CA GLY A 711 15.02 -15.23 -32.97
C GLY A 711 15.47 -13.77 -32.80
N GLY A 712 14.58 -12.93 -32.27
CA GLY A 712 14.91 -11.52 -31.98
C GLY A 712 13.79 -10.80 -31.25
N ILE A 713 13.85 -9.47 -31.24
CA ILE A 713 12.86 -8.60 -30.58
C ILE A 713 12.23 -7.66 -31.60
N GLY A 714 10.91 -7.65 -31.72
CA GLY A 714 10.17 -6.64 -32.49
C GLY A 714 9.73 -5.47 -31.62
N CYS A 715 9.34 -4.36 -32.26
CA CYS A 715 8.81 -3.17 -31.59
C CYS A 715 7.66 -2.60 -32.41
N PHE A 716 6.58 -2.20 -31.73
CA PHE A 716 5.42 -1.55 -32.32
C PHE A 716 4.92 -0.46 -31.35
N ASP A 717 4.72 0.74 -31.85
CA ASP A 717 4.23 1.86 -31.06
C ASP A 717 2.69 1.84 -31.05
N THR A 718 2.10 1.64 -29.87
CA THR A 718 0.65 1.53 -29.70
C THR A 718 -0.06 2.89 -29.80
N ASN A 719 0.68 3.99 -29.63
CA ASN A 719 0.15 5.35 -29.72
C ASN A 719 0.04 5.79 -31.18
N THR A 720 1.08 5.54 -31.98
CA THR A 720 1.07 5.88 -33.41
C THR A 720 0.49 4.78 -34.31
N LEU A 721 0.29 3.58 -33.76
CA LEU A 721 -0.17 2.39 -34.48
C LEU A 721 0.75 2.01 -35.65
N GLN A 722 2.05 2.21 -35.48
CA GLN A 722 3.07 1.91 -36.46
C GLN A 722 4.19 1.07 -35.85
N PRO A 723 4.93 0.28 -36.66
CA PRO A 723 6.22 -0.24 -36.24
C PRO A 723 7.18 0.90 -35.86
N CYS A 724 8.01 0.70 -34.84
CA CYS A 724 8.94 1.74 -34.37
C CYS A 724 9.91 2.21 -35.49
N GLU A 725 10.29 3.50 -35.54
CA GLU A 725 11.18 4.11 -36.57
C GLU A 725 12.31 4.99 -35.97
N VAL A 726 13.41 5.24 -36.70
CA VAL A 726 14.35 6.36 -36.43
C VAL A 726 15.02 6.91 -37.70
N ASN A 727 15.12 8.24 -37.77
CA ASN A 727 15.70 8.99 -38.90
C ASN A 727 15.06 8.68 -40.26
N GLY A 728 13.75 8.43 -40.28
CA GLY A 728 12.99 8.14 -41.51
C GLY A 728 13.27 6.75 -42.11
N VAL A 729 13.88 5.87 -41.33
CA VAL A 729 14.03 4.44 -41.65
C VAL A 729 13.24 3.67 -40.59
N PRO A 730 12.33 2.75 -40.98
CA PRO A 730 11.71 1.82 -40.04
C PRO A 730 12.82 1.14 -39.22
N ARG A 731 12.70 1.12 -37.88
CA ARG A 731 13.68 0.48 -36.97
C ARG A 731 13.54 -1.02 -37.09
N ALA A 732 14.08 -1.47 -38.21
CA ALA A 732 13.88 -2.77 -38.77
C ALA A 732 14.92 -2.91 -39.89
N GLN A 733 16.21 -3.03 -39.54
CA GLN A 733 16.96 -4.07 -40.24
C GLN A 733 16.65 -5.43 -39.60
N PHE A 734 15.34 -5.69 -39.40
CA PHE A 734 14.80 -7.01 -39.21
C PHE A 734 15.10 -7.76 -40.49
N ARG A 735 16.02 -8.71 -40.39
CA ARG A 735 16.07 -9.76 -41.40
C ARG A 735 14.72 -10.49 -41.36
N SER A 736 14.34 -11.09 -42.48
CA SER A 736 13.15 -11.96 -42.55
C SER A 736 13.19 -13.14 -41.57
N ASP A 737 14.33 -13.35 -40.92
CA ASP A 737 14.59 -14.35 -39.90
C ASP A 737 14.40 -13.81 -38.46
N GLY A 738 14.02 -12.55 -38.28
CA GLY A 738 13.74 -11.88 -36.99
C GLY A 738 14.96 -11.33 -36.26
N SER A 739 16.17 -11.47 -36.79
CA SER A 739 17.40 -10.91 -36.21
C SER A 739 17.69 -9.50 -36.75
N PHE A 740 18.57 -8.74 -36.06
CA PHE A 740 19.08 -7.46 -36.57
C PHE A 740 20.38 -7.65 -37.35
N SER A 741 20.61 -6.79 -38.34
CA SER A 741 21.86 -6.78 -39.10
C SER A 741 23.06 -6.18 -38.35
N ASN A 742 22.81 -5.39 -37.29
CA ASN A 742 23.80 -4.63 -36.52
C ASN A 742 23.64 -4.78 -34.99
N LEU A 743 23.07 -5.91 -34.51
CA LEU A 743 22.96 -6.17 -33.08
C LEU A 743 24.34 -6.40 -32.47
N GLU A 744 24.69 -5.60 -31.48
CA GLU A 744 25.81 -5.88 -30.58
C GLU A 744 25.36 -6.87 -29.51
N VAL A 745 26.10 -7.98 -29.34
CA VAL A 745 25.79 -9.01 -28.35
C VAL A 745 26.97 -9.15 -27.40
N SER A 746 26.72 -8.94 -26.11
CA SER A 746 27.65 -9.29 -25.04
C SER A 746 27.16 -10.56 -24.36
N THR A 747 28.08 -11.48 -24.05
CA THR A 747 27.75 -12.72 -23.33
C THR A 747 28.51 -12.81 -22.02
N PHE A 748 27.83 -13.29 -20.98
CA PHE A 748 28.35 -13.40 -19.63
C PHE A 748 28.20 -14.85 -19.13
N ASN A 749 29.08 -15.29 -18.24
CA ASN A 749 29.04 -16.62 -17.62
C ASN A 749 28.99 -17.79 -18.61
N GLY A 750 29.74 -17.67 -19.72
CA GLY A 750 29.84 -18.73 -20.73
C GLY A 750 28.60 -18.90 -21.61
N ALA A 751 27.66 -17.94 -21.57
CA ALA A 751 26.43 -18.00 -22.35
C ALA A 751 26.67 -18.02 -23.87
N SER A 752 25.83 -18.77 -24.57
CA SER A 752 25.76 -18.72 -26.02
C SER A 752 25.31 -17.35 -26.50
N SER A 753 25.80 -16.94 -27.67
CA SER A 753 25.32 -15.73 -28.35
C SER A 753 23.99 -15.97 -29.10
N GLU A 754 23.30 -17.10 -28.87
CA GLU A 754 22.03 -17.41 -29.54
C GLU A 754 20.88 -16.70 -28.84
N ILE A 755 20.06 -15.99 -29.62
CA ILE A 755 18.90 -15.26 -29.13
C ILE A 755 17.66 -15.97 -29.63
N ARG A 756 16.87 -16.58 -28.73
CA ARG A 756 15.53 -17.09 -29.03
C ARG A 756 14.56 -16.75 -27.91
N GLY A 757 14.01 -15.55 -27.99
CA GLY A 757 13.08 -15.03 -26.99
C GLY A 757 11.87 -15.92 -26.74
N TYR A 758 11.43 -15.96 -25.49
CA TYR A 758 10.28 -16.76 -25.05
C TYR A 758 9.30 -15.93 -24.21
N GLY A 759 9.42 -15.98 -22.88
CA GLY A 759 8.74 -15.07 -21.97
C GLY A 759 9.38 -13.70 -22.08
N ILE A 760 8.59 -12.67 -21.84
CA ILE A 760 8.99 -11.28 -21.93
C ILE A 760 8.48 -10.52 -20.71
N ALA A 761 9.30 -9.64 -20.19
CA ALA A 761 8.95 -8.64 -19.19
C ALA A 761 9.86 -7.43 -19.36
N ILE A 762 9.49 -6.31 -18.75
CA ILE A 762 10.14 -5.00 -18.92
C ILE A 762 10.43 -4.43 -17.53
N ASP A 763 11.62 -3.87 -17.33
CA ASP A 763 11.99 -3.19 -16.09
C ASP A 763 11.54 -1.72 -16.06
N GLN A 764 11.71 -1.02 -14.93
CA GLN A 764 11.24 0.37 -14.78
C GLN A 764 11.94 1.35 -15.73
N LEU A 765 13.14 1.00 -16.20
CA LEU A 765 13.92 1.77 -17.17
C LEU A 765 13.47 1.48 -18.62
N GLY A 766 12.56 0.53 -18.81
CA GLY A 766 12.05 0.10 -20.11
C GLY A 766 12.90 -0.95 -20.82
N ASN A 767 13.98 -1.46 -20.21
CA ASN A 767 14.75 -2.54 -20.85
C ASN A 767 13.94 -3.83 -20.89
N VAL A 768 14.17 -4.61 -21.94
CA VAL A 768 13.36 -5.80 -22.22
C VAL A 768 14.12 -7.06 -21.85
N TRP A 769 13.51 -7.87 -21.00
CA TRP A 769 14.08 -9.12 -20.51
C TRP A 769 13.35 -10.31 -21.11
N LEU A 770 14.12 -11.32 -21.55
CA LEU A 770 13.59 -12.51 -22.20
C LEU A 770 14.22 -13.79 -21.66
N GLY A 771 13.39 -14.83 -21.54
CA GLY A 771 13.87 -16.20 -21.49
C GLY A 771 14.38 -16.66 -22.86
N ASN A 772 15.39 -17.53 -22.87
CA ASN A 772 16.00 -18.13 -24.04
C ASN A 772 15.54 -19.58 -24.24
N TRP A 773 14.83 -19.84 -25.34
CA TRP A 773 14.22 -21.15 -25.58
C TRP A 773 15.22 -22.29 -25.86
N THR A 774 16.44 -21.97 -26.30
CA THR A 774 17.45 -22.96 -26.70
C THR A 774 18.67 -23.04 -25.80
N ALA A 775 18.78 -22.15 -24.82
CA ALA A 775 19.86 -22.16 -23.84
C ALA A 775 19.32 -21.83 -22.44
N GLU A 776 20.00 -22.31 -21.40
CA GLU A 776 19.77 -21.80 -20.04
C GLU A 776 20.46 -20.45 -19.86
N SER A 777 19.95 -19.44 -20.56
CA SER A 777 20.41 -18.06 -20.42
C SER A 777 19.24 -17.07 -20.42
N MET A 778 19.50 -15.87 -19.91
CA MET A 778 18.59 -14.74 -19.92
C MET A 778 19.11 -13.69 -20.90
N ILE A 779 18.21 -13.03 -21.63
CA ILE A 779 18.56 -12.01 -22.63
C ILE A 779 17.98 -10.67 -22.18
N ARG A 780 18.80 -9.63 -22.11
CA ARG A 780 18.39 -8.23 -21.93
C ARG A 780 18.59 -7.47 -23.22
N PHE A 781 17.58 -6.75 -23.68
CA PHE A 781 17.72 -5.74 -24.73
C PHE A 781 17.70 -4.36 -24.11
N ASP A 782 18.70 -3.56 -24.47
CA ASP A 782 18.84 -2.18 -24.02
C ASP A 782 17.89 -1.28 -24.83
N ARG A 783 16.95 -0.66 -24.12
CA ARG A 783 15.92 0.17 -24.73
C ARG A 783 16.50 1.41 -25.37
N GLU A 784 17.33 2.14 -24.65
CA GLU A 784 17.90 3.41 -25.14
C GLU A 784 18.82 3.17 -26.32
N ALA A 785 19.63 2.12 -26.30
CA ALA A 785 20.48 1.74 -27.42
C ALA A 785 19.64 1.34 -28.66
N PHE A 786 18.54 0.60 -28.44
CA PHE A 786 17.55 0.35 -29.49
C PHE A 786 16.97 1.68 -30.02
N LEU A 787 16.62 2.58 -29.11
CA LEU A 787 16.05 3.90 -29.38
C LEU A 787 17.06 4.96 -29.88
N ALA A 788 18.34 4.61 -29.92
CA ALA A 788 19.40 5.36 -30.61
C ALA A 788 19.76 4.77 -31.98
N GLY A 789 19.29 3.56 -32.30
CA GLY A 789 19.56 2.87 -33.58
C GLY A 789 20.82 2.00 -33.54
N THR A 790 21.33 1.72 -32.34
CA THR A 790 22.49 0.88 -32.04
C THR A 790 22.03 -0.25 -31.13
N PRO A 791 21.19 -1.19 -31.60
CA PRO A 791 20.58 -2.19 -30.73
C PRO A 791 21.67 -3.04 -30.06
N ARG A 792 21.53 -3.20 -28.74
CA ARG A 792 22.46 -3.94 -27.87
C ARG A 792 21.70 -5.00 -27.09
N ALA A 793 22.27 -6.19 -27.01
CA ALA A 793 21.76 -7.28 -26.19
C ALA A 793 22.86 -7.81 -25.26
N ASP A 794 22.49 -8.05 -24.02
CA ASP A 794 23.30 -8.75 -23.03
C ASP A 794 22.70 -10.13 -22.77
N ILE A 795 23.54 -11.17 -22.75
CA ILE A 795 23.10 -12.55 -22.51
C ILE A 795 23.81 -13.10 -21.27
N TYR A 796 23.03 -13.42 -20.25
CA TYR A 796 23.50 -13.88 -18.96
C TYR A 796 23.29 -15.39 -18.82
N GLY A 797 24.39 -16.13 -18.73
CA GLY A 797 24.36 -17.56 -18.46
C GLY A 797 24.28 -17.85 -16.97
N ARG A 798 23.93 -19.09 -16.64
CA ARG A 798 23.98 -19.60 -15.27
C ARG A 798 25.35 -20.20 -14.99
N GLU A 799 25.98 -19.79 -13.90
CA GLU A 799 27.31 -20.26 -13.53
C GLU A 799 27.35 -21.79 -13.35
N GLY A 800 28.39 -22.43 -13.91
CA GLY A 800 28.62 -23.88 -13.77
C GLY A 800 27.68 -24.77 -14.60
N VAL A 801 26.78 -24.19 -15.41
CA VAL A 801 25.88 -24.92 -16.31
C VAL A 801 26.22 -24.55 -17.75
N GLY A 802 26.46 -25.54 -18.60
CA GLY A 802 26.69 -25.29 -20.03
C GLY A 802 25.43 -24.79 -20.74
N ASP A 803 25.55 -24.32 -21.99
CA ASP A 803 24.48 -23.76 -22.83
C ASP A 803 23.36 -24.74 -23.26
N VAL A 804 23.10 -25.80 -22.49
CA VAL A 804 22.15 -26.86 -22.86
C VAL A 804 20.94 -26.80 -21.95
N GLY A 805 19.83 -26.31 -22.46
CA GLY A 805 18.54 -26.31 -21.76
C GLY A 805 17.62 -25.21 -22.25
N GLN A 806 16.62 -24.84 -21.46
CA GLN A 806 15.63 -23.82 -21.82
C GLN A 806 15.30 -22.97 -20.59
N SER A 807 15.33 -21.65 -20.77
CA SER A 807 14.66 -20.70 -19.89
C SER A 807 13.39 -20.18 -20.58
N ARG A 808 12.34 -19.90 -19.80
CA ARG A 808 11.02 -19.56 -20.34
C ARG A 808 10.47 -18.25 -19.81
N GLY A 809 9.73 -18.31 -18.70
CA GLY A 809 9.13 -17.15 -18.07
C GLY A 809 10.17 -16.28 -17.39
N THR A 810 9.92 -14.98 -17.40
CA THR A 810 10.70 -13.98 -16.67
C THR A 810 9.73 -12.96 -16.09
N ALA A 811 10.07 -12.41 -14.93
CA ALA A 811 9.35 -11.33 -14.27
C ALA A 811 10.36 -10.39 -13.60
N ILE A 812 10.00 -9.13 -13.36
CA ILE A 812 10.85 -8.12 -12.71
C ILE A 812 10.05 -7.56 -11.54
N ASP A 813 10.63 -7.56 -10.34
CA ASP A 813 10.00 -6.91 -9.20
C ASP A 813 10.19 -5.39 -9.26
N GLY A 814 9.49 -4.66 -8.40
CA GLY A 814 9.62 -3.22 -8.42
C GLY A 814 10.95 -2.69 -7.83
N GLU A 815 11.88 -3.55 -7.38
CA GLU A 815 13.26 -3.16 -7.03
C GLU A 815 14.18 -3.27 -8.26
N GLY A 816 13.68 -3.88 -9.34
CA GLY A 816 14.43 -4.13 -10.57
C GLY A 816 15.10 -5.50 -10.60
N TYR A 817 14.94 -6.35 -9.59
CA TYR A 817 15.48 -7.72 -9.66
C TYR A 817 14.70 -8.55 -10.66
N VAL A 818 15.44 -9.37 -11.41
CA VAL A 818 14.88 -10.20 -12.47
C VAL A 818 14.76 -11.64 -11.99
N TYR A 819 13.55 -12.18 -12.06
CA TYR A 819 13.25 -13.56 -11.73
C TYR A 819 13.16 -14.39 -13.00
N MET A 820 13.92 -15.46 -13.05
CA MET A 820 13.99 -16.35 -14.22
C MET A 820 13.67 -17.78 -13.83
N VAL A 821 12.83 -18.44 -14.64
CA VAL A 821 12.60 -19.89 -14.52
C VAL A 821 13.38 -20.69 -15.56
N TRP A 822 14.10 -21.68 -15.05
CA TRP A 822 14.90 -22.62 -15.84
C TRP A 822 14.10 -23.91 -16.03
N SER A 823 13.45 -24.05 -17.18
CA SER A 823 12.57 -25.19 -17.44
C SER A 823 13.31 -26.52 -17.50
N SER A 824 14.58 -26.53 -17.94
CA SER A 824 15.39 -27.76 -17.96
C SER A 824 16.07 -28.02 -16.61
N GLY A 825 16.48 -26.96 -15.91
CA GLY A 825 17.08 -27.00 -14.57
C GLY A 825 16.11 -27.21 -13.41
N ASN A 826 14.79 -27.10 -13.62
CA ASN A 826 13.73 -27.14 -12.58
C ASN A 826 14.02 -26.17 -11.43
N ARG A 827 14.28 -24.91 -11.78
CA ARG A 827 14.73 -23.88 -10.83
C ARG A 827 14.08 -22.52 -11.10
N LEU A 828 14.05 -21.73 -10.05
CA LEU A 828 13.80 -20.29 -10.02
C LEU A 828 15.09 -19.60 -9.56
N SER A 829 15.45 -18.48 -10.17
CA SER A 829 16.59 -17.67 -9.74
C SER A 829 16.26 -16.19 -9.73
N LYS A 830 16.81 -15.47 -8.75
CA LYS A 830 16.81 -14.00 -8.66
C LYS A 830 18.14 -13.47 -9.19
N PHE A 831 18.08 -12.46 -10.04
CA PHE A 831 19.23 -11.82 -10.68
C PHE A 831 19.22 -10.33 -10.40
N ASP A 832 20.37 -9.78 -10.04
CA ASP A 832 20.57 -8.35 -9.89
C ASP A 832 21.16 -7.77 -11.17
N PRO A 833 20.43 -6.91 -11.91
CA PRO A 833 20.95 -6.29 -13.11
C PRO A 833 22.06 -5.26 -12.87
N ASN A 834 22.19 -4.74 -11.65
CA ASN A 834 23.18 -3.72 -11.30
C ASN A 834 24.56 -4.35 -11.11
N THR A 835 24.65 -5.36 -10.25
CA THR A 835 25.89 -6.14 -10.02
C THR A 835 26.14 -7.17 -11.13
N ARG A 836 25.09 -7.55 -11.89
CA ARG A 836 25.09 -8.61 -12.91
C ARG A 836 25.33 -10.00 -12.33
N GLU A 837 24.90 -10.21 -11.09
CA GLU A 837 25.10 -11.46 -10.36
C GLU A 837 23.78 -12.19 -10.08
N TRP A 838 23.87 -13.51 -9.94
CA TRP A 838 22.76 -14.33 -9.47
C TRP A 838 22.72 -14.26 -7.95
N VAL A 839 21.70 -13.61 -7.40
CA VAL A 839 21.53 -13.43 -5.94
C VAL A 839 21.29 -14.78 -5.27
N TRP A 840 20.34 -15.56 -5.79
CA TRP A 840 20.04 -16.89 -5.29
C TRP A 840 19.40 -17.79 -6.36
N SER A 841 19.30 -19.08 -6.05
CA SER A 841 18.60 -20.05 -6.90
C SER A 841 17.91 -21.15 -6.08
N ALA A 842 16.60 -21.28 -6.23
CA ALA A 842 15.77 -22.26 -5.56
C ALA A 842 15.33 -23.39 -6.50
N SER A 843 15.16 -24.60 -5.96
CA SER A 843 14.56 -25.71 -6.71
C SER A 843 13.04 -25.56 -6.76
N THR A 844 12.46 -25.85 -7.92
CA THR A 844 11.01 -25.78 -8.16
C THR A 844 10.46 -27.13 -8.57
N CYS A 845 9.18 -27.15 -8.89
CA CYS A 845 8.52 -28.21 -9.64
C CYS A 845 9.19 -28.49 -11.00
N GLY A 846 8.80 -29.62 -11.62
CA GLY A 846 9.33 -30.05 -12.92
C GLY A 846 8.82 -29.21 -14.09
N ALA A 847 9.74 -28.80 -14.97
CA ALA A 847 9.49 -27.98 -16.15
C ALA A 847 8.71 -26.68 -15.87
N PRO A 848 9.21 -25.81 -14.98
CA PRO A 848 8.56 -24.52 -14.72
C PRO A 848 8.48 -23.72 -16.02
N ALA A 849 7.29 -23.24 -16.36
CA ALA A 849 7.05 -22.57 -17.65
C ALA A 849 6.84 -21.06 -17.54
N GLY A 850 6.48 -20.58 -16.35
CA GLY A 850 6.20 -19.18 -16.11
C GLY A 850 6.54 -18.75 -14.71
N VAL A 851 6.77 -17.46 -14.56
CA VAL A 851 6.94 -16.76 -13.30
C VAL A 851 6.12 -15.46 -13.37
N GLY A 852 5.52 -15.08 -12.25
CA GLY A 852 4.89 -13.78 -12.04
C GLY A 852 5.09 -13.33 -10.61
N ILE A 853 4.83 -12.04 -10.36
CA ILE A 853 5.02 -11.40 -9.06
C ILE A 853 3.66 -10.89 -8.62
N ALA A 854 3.29 -11.22 -7.40
CA ALA A 854 2.04 -10.78 -6.80
C ALA A 854 2.22 -9.46 -6.04
N GLY A 855 1.11 -8.87 -5.61
CA GLY A 855 1.10 -7.57 -4.94
C GLY A 855 1.90 -7.55 -3.62
N ASP A 856 1.82 -8.65 -2.89
CA ASP A 856 2.56 -8.94 -1.65
C ASP A 856 4.08 -9.14 -1.85
N GLY A 857 4.58 -8.96 -3.09
CA GLY A 857 5.98 -9.18 -3.45
C GLY A 857 6.36 -10.65 -3.61
N ASN A 858 5.46 -11.62 -3.41
CA ASN A 858 5.76 -13.04 -3.53
C ASN A 858 5.83 -13.49 -4.99
N ILE A 859 6.66 -14.52 -5.23
CA ILE A 859 7.01 -15.01 -6.55
C ILE A 859 6.24 -16.30 -6.84
N TRP A 860 5.53 -16.32 -7.96
CA TRP A 860 4.65 -17.43 -8.34
C TRP A 860 5.17 -18.17 -9.57
N VAL A 861 5.38 -19.48 -9.44
CA VAL A 861 5.94 -20.35 -10.48
C VAL A 861 4.90 -21.33 -11.02
N MET A 862 4.77 -21.38 -12.35
CA MET A 862 3.81 -22.24 -13.06
C MET A 862 4.41 -23.56 -13.51
N CYS A 863 3.83 -24.67 -13.07
CA CYS A 863 4.40 -26.01 -13.24
C CYS A 863 3.76 -26.79 -14.40
N LEU A 864 4.26 -26.62 -15.62
CA LEU A 864 3.61 -27.05 -16.87
C LEU A 864 3.22 -28.52 -16.98
N ASN A 865 3.99 -29.44 -16.40
CA ASN A 865 3.69 -30.88 -16.49
C ASN A 865 2.97 -31.40 -15.23
N SER A 866 2.22 -30.52 -14.57
CA SER A 866 1.53 -30.82 -13.32
C SER A 866 0.12 -30.22 -13.31
N SER A 867 -0.46 -30.07 -12.11
CA SER A 867 -1.71 -29.35 -11.86
C SER A 867 -1.52 -28.47 -10.63
N GLN A 868 -0.38 -27.77 -10.57
CA GLN A 868 0.05 -27.00 -9.42
C GLN A 868 0.76 -25.70 -9.82
N ALA A 869 0.73 -24.72 -8.92
CA ALA A 869 1.60 -23.56 -8.89
C ALA A 869 2.32 -23.50 -7.54
N GLN A 870 3.50 -22.88 -7.51
CA GLN A 870 4.30 -22.74 -6.29
C GLN A 870 4.55 -21.26 -5.97
N GLN A 871 4.44 -20.90 -4.70
CA GLN A 871 4.68 -19.55 -4.18
C GLN A 871 6.00 -19.53 -3.42
N PHE A 872 6.83 -18.54 -3.68
CA PHE A 872 8.11 -18.30 -3.03
C PHE A 872 8.14 -16.89 -2.46
N ASP A 873 8.87 -16.68 -1.37
CA ASP A 873 9.23 -15.35 -0.91
C ASP A 873 10.38 -14.74 -1.77
N PRO A 874 10.68 -13.44 -1.63
CA PRO A 874 11.79 -12.78 -2.33
C PRO A 874 13.19 -13.33 -2.01
N ASP A 875 13.34 -14.11 -0.94
CA ASP A 875 14.57 -14.79 -0.55
C ASP A 875 14.71 -16.21 -1.16
N GLY A 876 13.67 -16.69 -1.84
CA GLY A 876 13.65 -17.97 -2.55
C GLY A 876 13.23 -19.15 -1.67
N VAL A 877 12.60 -18.91 -0.52
CA VAL A 877 11.96 -19.94 0.32
C VAL A 877 10.61 -20.30 -0.28
N LEU A 878 10.34 -21.60 -0.43
CA LEU A 878 9.04 -22.09 -0.87
C LEU A 878 8.01 -21.95 0.27
N LEU A 879 7.03 -21.08 0.07
CA LEU A 879 5.96 -20.81 1.05
C LEU A 879 4.80 -21.80 0.89
N ALA A 880 4.31 -21.99 -0.34
CA ALA A 880 3.12 -22.80 -0.60
C ALA A 880 3.16 -23.50 -1.97
N THR A 881 2.38 -24.57 -2.10
CA THR A 881 2.09 -25.24 -3.39
C THR A 881 0.58 -25.41 -3.51
N LEU A 882 -0.01 -24.70 -4.48
CA LEU A 882 -1.47 -24.64 -4.65
C LEU A 882 -1.91 -25.45 -5.87
N PRO A 883 -3.12 -26.04 -5.84
CA PRO A 883 -3.66 -26.76 -6.98
C PRO A 883 -4.13 -25.80 -8.09
N THR A 884 -3.96 -26.23 -9.33
CA THR A 884 -4.48 -25.55 -10.54
C THR A 884 -5.21 -26.57 -11.43
N GLY A 885 -5.73 -26.12 -12.57
CA GLY A 885 -6.06 -27.04 -13.67
C GLY A 885 -4.81 -27.71 -14.27
N PRO A 886 -4.99 -28.71 -15.15
CA PRO A 886 -3.92 -29.47 -15.75
C PRO A 886 -3.06 -28.64 -16.72
N SER A 887 -1.75 -28.83 -16.60
CA SER A 887 -0.71 -28.18 -17.38
C SER A 887 -0.79 -26.65 -17.37
N PRO A 888 -0.58 -26.00 -16.21
CA PRO A 888 -0.58 -24.55 -16.09
C PRO A 888 0.54 -23.94 -16.94
N TYR A 889 0.17 -22.99 -17.79
CA TYR A 889 1.02 -22.44 -18.83
C TYR A 889 0.74 -20.95 -19.07
N SER A 890 0.78 -20.18 -17.98
CA SER A 890 0.82 -18.71 -18.01
C SER A 890 2.23 -18.21 -17.75
N TYR A 891 2.60 -17.13 -18.40
CA TYR A 891 3.84 -16.37 -18.26
C TYR A 891 3.59 -15.01 -18.90
N SER A 892 4.27 -13.97 -18.42
CA SER A 892 4.02 -12.54 -18.76
C SER A 892 2.64 -12.03 -18.30
N ASP A 893 2.66 -11.03 -17.41
CA ASP A 893 1.54 -10.24 -16.86
C ASP A 893 0.31 -10.97 -16.29
N LEU A 894 0.54 -12.14 -15.67
CA LEU A 894 -0.49 -13.02 -15.12
C LEU A 894 -1.12 -12.56 -13.79
N THR A 895 -0.53 -11.55 -13.15
CA THR A 895 -1.08 -10.81 -11.99
C THR A 895 -1.50 -9.38 -12.37
N GLY A 896 -1.12 -8.90 -13.56
CA GLY A 896 -1.25 -7.49 -13.94
C GLY A 896 -0.06 -6.63 -13.50
N PHE A 897 0.85 -7.17 -12.69
CA PHE A 897 1.95 -6.41 -12.08
C PHE A 897 2.71 -5.53 -13.07
N GLN A 898 2.90 -5.99 -14.31
CA GLN A 898 3.60 -5.21 -15.32
C GLN A 898 2.75 -4.03 -15.83
N LEU A 899 1.46 -4.27 -16.08
CA LEU A 899 0.53 -3.20 -16.44
C LEU A 899 0.50 -2.12 -15.35
N PHE A 900 0.39 -2.57 -14.11
CA PHE A 900 0.21 -1.74 -12.92
C PHE A 900 1.46 -0.95 -12.48
N ASN A 901 2.67 -1.49 -12.64
CA ASN A 901 3.90 -0.87 -12.11
C ASN A 901 4.79 -0.25 -13.20
N VAL A 902 4.57 -0.59 -14.47
CA VAL A 902 5.45 -0.14 -15.57
C VAL A 902 4.66 0.60 -16.64
N VAL A 903 3.54 0.02 -17.11
CA VAL A 903 2.77 0.55 -18.25
C VAL A 903 1.90 1.71 -17.81
N ALA A 904 0.80 1.43 -17.10
CA ALA A 904 -0.16 2.42 -16.64
C ALA A 904 -0.23 2.39 -15.09
N PRO A 905 0.67 3.13 -14.41
CA PRO A 905 0.65 3.26 -12.96
C PRO A 905 -0.73 3.70 -12.46
N ARG A 906 -1.25 3.00 -11.48
CA ARG A 906 -2.55 3.29 -10.88
C ARG A 906 -2.60 2.82 -9.45
N GLY A 907 -3.47 3.46 -8.68
CA GLY A 907 -3.71 3.11 -7.30
C GLY A 907 -5.19 3.25 -6.99
N THR A 908 -5.63 2.48 -6.00
CA THR A 908 -7.01 2.50 -5.54
C THR A 908 -7.07 2.91 -4.09
N TRP A 909 -8.08 3.70 -3.76
CA TRP A 909 -8.44 4.03 -2.39
C TRP A 909 -9.86 3.52 -2.14
N ARG A 910 -10.04 2.72 -1.10
CA ARG A 910 -11.34 2.16 -0.72
C ARG A 910 -11.72 2.58 0.68
N THR A 911 -12.97 2.96 0.88
CA THR A 911 -13.52 3.18 2.21
C THR A 911 -14.98 2.77 2.29
N THR A 912 -15.50 2.58 3.50
CA THR A 912 -16.88 2.22 3.75
C THR A 912 -17.64 3.36 4.42
N PHE A 913 -18.72 3.78 3.78
CA PHE A 913 -19.68 4.77 4.29
C PHE A 913 -20.83 4.05 4.99
N ASP A 914 -21.23 4.51 6.18
CA ASP A 914 -22.44 4.06 6.88
C ASP A 914 -23.47 5.17 6.86
N CYS A 915 -24.57 4.99 6.12
CA CYS A 915 -25.62 5.99 6.05
C CYS A 915 -26.45 6.11 7.35
N GLY A 916 -26.25 5.20 8.31
CA GLY A 916 -26.86 5.16 9.64
C GLY A 916 -28.26 4.56 9.70
N ARG A 917 -28.81 4.06 8.57
CA ARG A 917 -30.15 3.44 8.50
C ARG A 917 -30.19 2.26 7.54
N GLU A 918 -31.13 1.37 7.78
CA GLU A 918 -31.44 0.29 6.85
C GLU A 918 -31.93 0.84 5.50
N ALA A 919 -31.61 0.12 4.42
CA ALA A 919 -32.09 0.39 3.06
C ALA A 919 -31.85 1.81 2.50
N CYS A 920 -30.68 2.41 2.73
CA CYS A 920 -30.30 3.67 2.08
C CYS A 920 -30.05 3.51 0.56
N SER A 921 -30.24 4.61 -0.17
CA SER A 921 -29.94 4.72 -1.60
C SER A 921 -28.74 5.65 -1.79
N PHE A 922 -27.59 5.11 -2.21
CA PHE A 922 -26.43 5.91 -2.57
C PHE A 922 -26.53 6.31 -4.04
N ASP A 923 -26.50 7.61 -4.31
CA ASP A 923 -26.95 8.17 -5.58
C ASP A 923 -25.81 8.78 -6.41
N GLU A 924 -24.82 9.40 -5.75
CA GLU A 924 -23.74 10.13 -6.43
C GLU A 924 -22.41 10.05 -5.66
N ILE A 925 -21.30 9.97 -6.41
CA ILE A 925 -19.93 10.16 -5.91
C ILE A 925 -19.35 11.39 -6.60
N LEU A 926 -19.00 12.42 -5.84
CA LEU A 926 -18.31 13.61 -6.31
C LEU A 926 -16.83 13.52 -5.94
N TRP A 927 -15.95 14.05 -6.78
CA TRP A 927 -14.56 14.29 -6.41
C TRP A 927 -13.99 15.55 -7.04
N GLU A 928 -13.07 16.21 -6.34
CA GLU A 928 -12.26 17.31 -6.85
C GLU A 928 -10.84 16.82 -7.11
N ALA A 929 -10.37 16.91 -8.36
CA ALA A 929 -9.04 16.43 -8.72
C ALA A 929 -8.31 17.37 -9.70
N THR A 930 -6.98 17.40 -9.59
CA THR A 930 -6.11 17.85 -10.68
C THR A 930 -5.72 16.64 -11.50
N THR A 931 -6.13 16.64 -12.77
CA THR A 931 -5.86 15.57 -13.72
C THR A 931 -4.90 16.06 -14.80
N PRO A 932 -3.61 15.68 -14.74
CA PRO A 932 -2.68 15.84 -15.85
C PRO A 932 -3.23 15.26 -17.17
N PRO A 933 -2.78 15.74 -18.34
CA PRO A 933 -3.29 15.25 -19.63
C PRO A 933 -3.18 13.73 -19.80
N GLY A 934 -4.31 13.06 -19.99
CA GLY A 934 -4.38 11.61 -20.18
C GLY A 934 -4.40 10.79 -18.89
N SER A 935 -4.27 11.41 -17.71
CA SER A 935 -4.59 10.76 -16.44
C SER A 935 -6.10 10.63 -16.26
N VAL A 936 -6.54 9.64 -15.49
CA VAL A 936 -7.96 9.37 -15.22
C VAL A 936 -8.16 9.23 -13.71
N VAL A 937 -9.26 9.82 -13.22
CA VAL A 937 -9.82 9.50 -11.90
C VAL A 937 -11.17 8.87 -12.14
N SER A 938 -11.44 7.76 -11.48
CA SER A 938 -12.71 7.05 -11.60
C SER A 938 -13.17 6.51 -10.25
N ALA A 939 -14.47 6.27 -10.11
CA ALA A 939 -15.03 5.72 -8.89
C ALA A 939 -16.06 4.61 -9.19
N ARG A 940 -16.32 3.75 -8.21
CA ARG A 940 -17.45 2.80 -8.20
C ARG A 940 -17.90 2.52 -6.77
N ILE A 941 -19.11 2.00 -6.61
CA ILE A 941 -19.72 1.73 -5.30
C ILE A 941 -20.35 0.33 -5.24
N ARG A 942 -20.35 -0.29 -4.06
CA ARG A 942 -21.14 -1.49 -3.76
C ARG A 942 -21.74 -1.38 -2.36
N THR A 943 -22.86 -2.05 -2.12
CA THR A 943 -23.62 -1.90 -0.87
C THR A 943 -23.82 -3.22 -0.14
N ARG A 944 -24.10 -3.15 1.16
CA ARG A 944 -24.57 -4.26 1.98
C ARG A 944 -25.45 -3.75 3.13
N GLU A 945 -26.28 -4.61 3.68
CA GLU A 945 -27.17 -4.25 4.78
C GLU A 945 -26.46 -4.39 6.13
N GLU A 946 -25.82 -5.52 6.38
CA GLU A 946 -25.08 -5.77 7.63
C GLU A 946 -23.56 -5.89 7.41
N PRO A 947 -22.71 -5.60 8.42
CA PRO A 947 -21.26 -5.70 8.30
C PRO A 947 -20.73 -7.11 7.96
N THR A 948 -21.53 -8.15 8.21
CA THR A 948 -21.19 -9.55 7.94
C THR A 948 -21.73 -10.07 6.61
N ASP A 949 -22.57 -9.30 5.93
CA ASP A 949 -23.13 -9.72 4.65
C ASP A 949 -22.09 -9.65 3.54
N ASP A 950 -22.22 -10.54 2.56
CA ASP A 950 -21.51 -10.44 1.30
C ASP A 950 -21.87 -9.11 0.61
N TRP A 951 -20.87 -8.42 0.08
CA TRP A 951 -21.10 -7.20 -0.68
C TRP A 951 -21.92 -7.46 -1.95
N SER A 952 -22.73 -6.48 -2.36
CA SER A 952 -23.34 -6.48 -3.69
C SER A 952 -22.27 -6.50 -4.79
N ALA A 953 -22.71 -6.80 -6.01
CA ALA A 953 -21.91 -6.47 -7.18
C ALA A 953 -21.59 -4.96 -7.20
N TRP A 954 -20.43 -4.61 -7.74
CA TRP A 954 -20.04 -3.21 -7.97
C TRP A 954 -20.98 -2.54 -8.97
N SER A 955 -21.21 -1.24 -8.78
CA SER A 955 -21.77 -0.35 -9.80
C SER A 955 -20.86 -0.32 -11.04
N SER A 956 -21.38 0.22 -12.14
CA SER A 956 -20.49 0.64 -13.23
C SER A 956 -19.50 1.69 -12.73
N ARG A 957 -18.30 1.68 -13.30
CA ARG A 957 -17.25 2.65 -13.00
C ARG A 957 -17.58 3.98 -13.67
N VAL A 958 -17.65 5.04 -12.88
CA VAL A 958 -17.87 6.41 -13.34
C VAL A 958 -16.52 7.11 -13.51
N THR A 959 -16.33 7.83 -14.62
CA THR A 959 -15.08 8.55 -14.95
C THR A 959 -15.25 10.06 -15.00
N GLU A 960 -16.45 10.54 -14.67
CA GLU A 960 -16.81 11.95 -14.61
C GLU A 960 -17.28 12.29 -13.20
N SER A 961 -16.94 13.49 -12.73
CA SER A 961 -17.36 14.04 -11.44
C SER A 961 -18.34 15.20 -11.70
N PRO A 962 -19.58 15.15 -11.18
CA PRO A 962 -20.14 14.10 -10.33
C PRO A 962 -20.45 12.78 -11.07
N GLY A 963 -20.19 11.66 -10.40
CA GLY A 963 -20.45 10.32 -10.91
C GLY A 963 -21.78 9.76 -10.39
N LEU A 964 -22.75 9.59 -11.30
CA LEU A 964 -24.09 9.11 -10.96
C LEU A 964 -24.14 7.56 -10.81
N VAL A 965 -24.47 7.08 -9.61
CA VAL A 965 -24.55 5.65 -9.25
C VAL A 965 -25.95 5.21 -8.79
N ALA A 966 -26.91 6.14 -8.74
CA ALA A 966 -28.29 5.89 -8.35
C ALA A 966 -28.92 4.69 -9.07
N GLY A 967 -29.44 3.74 -8.28
CA GLY A 967 -30.14 2.55 -8.78
C GLY A 967 -29.25 1.48 -9.44
N GLN A 968 -27.92 1.64 -9.42
CA GLN A 968 -26.98 0.62 -9.92
C GLN A 968 -26.65 -0.46 -8.87
N THR A 969 -26.81 -0.13 -7.59
CA THR A 969 -26.63 -1.06 -6.46
C THR A 969 -27.96 -1.25 -5.73
N PRO A 970 -28.16 -2.40 -5.05
CA PRO A 970 -29.28 -2.56 -4.15
C PRO A 970 -29.18 -1.54 -3.00
N ARG A 971 -30.33 -1.22 -2.38
CA ARG A 971 -30.34 -0.42 -1.16
C ARG A 971 -29.61 -1.17 -0.05
N GLY A 972 -28.82 -0.44 0.73
CA GLY A 972 -27.97 -0.98 1.79
C GLY A 972 -27.62 0.10 2.79
N ARG A 973 -27.39 -0.27 4.05
CA ARG A 973 -26.90 0.66 5.08
C ARG A 973 -25.46 1.09 4.83
N TYR A 974 -24.61 0.14 4.45
CA TYR A 974 -23.20 0.39 4.21
C TYR A 974 -22.92 0.44 2.72
N ALA A 975 -22.06 1.36 2.30
CA ALA A 975 -21.53 1.39 0.95
C ALA A 975 -20.01 1.45 0.94
N GLN A 976 -19.36 0.51 0.26
CA GLN A 976 -17.94 0.62 -0.04
C GLN A 976 -17.78 1.39 -1.34
N VAL A 977 -16.99 2.45 -1.29
CA VAL A 977 -16.57 3.21 -2.47
C VAL A 977 -15.13 2.84 -2.79
N GLU A 978 -14.84 2.67 -4.07
CA GLU A 978 -13.48 2.55 -4.59
C GLU A 978 -13.23 3.70 -5.55
N LEU A 979 -12.26 4.55 -5.21
CA LEU A 979 -11.67 5.53 -6.10
C LEU A 979 -10.42 4.92 -6.74
N GLN A 980 -10.19 5.17 -8.02
CA GLN A 980 -9.01 4.74 -8.75
C GLN A 980 -8.39 5.93 -9.46
N LEU A 981 -7.10 6.13 -9.22
CA LEU A 981 -6.25 7.10 -9.91
C LEU A 981 -5.41 6.34 -10.94
N GLU A 982 -5.30 6.88 -12.14
CA GLU A 982 -4.50 6.30 -13.23
C GLU A 982 -3.64 7.40 -13.86
N ALA A 983 -2.33 7.14 -13.95
CA ALA A 983 -1.38 8.05 -14.57
C ALA A 983 -1.58 8.08 -16.09
N GLY A 984 -1.41 9.26 -16.67
CA GLY A 984 -1.37 9.42 -18.11
C GLY A 984 -0.04 8.99 -18.72
N VAL A 985 0.09 9.20 -20.03
CA VAL A 985 1.30 8.94 -20.82
C VAL A 985 2.53 9.70 -20.31
N ASP A 986 2.33 10.82 -19.60
CA ASP A 986 3.38 11.65 -19.01
C ASP A 986 3.77 11.22 -17.59
N ARG A 987 3.15 10.16 -17.06
CA ARG A 987 3.34 9.61 -15.71
C ARG A 987 3.04 10.58 -14.57
N LEU A 988 2.39 11.71 -14.86
CA LEU A 988 1.97 12.62 -13.82
C LEU A 988 0.73 12.03 -13.14
N SER A 989 0.84 11.80 -11.84
CA SER A 989 -0.27 11.34 -11.04
C SER A 989 -1.40 12.37 -11.05
N PRO A 990 -2.66 11.96 -11.21
CA PRO A 990 -3.77 12.80 -10.77
C PRO A 990 -3.68 12.99 -9.25
N VAL A 991 -4.16 14.12 -8.77
CA VAL A 991 -4.21 14.44 -7.32
C VAL A 991 -5.65 14.74 -6.97
N VAL A 992 -6.26 13.90 -6.14
CA VAL A 992 -7.64 14.04 -5.67
C VAL A 992 -7.61 14.74 -4.32
N ARG A 993 -8.22 15.92 -4.26
CA ARG A 993 -8.23 16.78 -3.06
C ARG A 993 -9.46 16.56 -2.20
N ARG A 994 -10.54 16.05 -2.79
CA ARG A 994 -11.82 15.85 -2.12
C ARG A 994 -12.64 14.75 -2.77
N VAL A 995 -13.35 13.96 -1.97
CA VAL A 995 -14.40 13.01 -2.38
C VAL A 995 -15.62 13.25 -1.51
N ASP A 996 -16.79 13.39 -2.13
CA ASP A 996 -18.08 13.45 -1.43
C ASP A 996 -18.98 12.31 -1.90
N VAL A 997 -19.62 11.61 -0.97
CA VAL A 997 -20.61 10.57 -1.29
C VAL A 997 -21.97 11.04 -0.83
N ARG A 998 -22.96 10.93 -1.72
CA ARG A 998 -24.30 11.47 -1.48
C ARG A 998 -25.37 10.39 -1.57
N TRP A 999 -26.30 10.41 -0.62
CA TRP A 999 -27.34 9.40 -0.50
C TRP A 999 -28.68 9.94 0.00
N GLN A 1000 -29.72 9.11 -0.18
CA GLN A 1000 -31.05 9.29 0.37
C GLN A 1000 -31.36 8.21 1.41
N ARG A 1001 -32.08 8.61 2.46
CA ARG A 1001 -32.66 7.69 3.44
C ARG A 1001 -34.11 7.37 3.04
N PRO A 1002 -34.61 6.15 3.32
CA PRO A 1002 -35.97 5.73 2.98
C PRO A 1002 -37.09 6.58 3.63
#